data_AF-G2IE63-F1
#
_entry.id   AF-G2IE63-F1
#
_cell.length_a   1.000
_cell.length_b   1.000
_cell.length_c   1.000
_cell.angle_alpha   90.00
_cell.angle_beta   90.00
_cell.angle_gamma   90.00
#
_symmetry.space_group_name_H-M   'P 1'
#
loop_
_entity.id
_entity.type
_entity.pdbx_description
1 polymer ?
#
loop_
_entity_poly.entity_id
_entity_poly.type
_entity_poly.pdbx_seq_one_letter_code
_entity_poly.pdbx_strand_id
1 'polypeptide(L)'
;MNRKKITLLLTGLAIASSIFTGCTSSSKNSQDNNTKVSRYDENALQRATERIVTEFKEAAEYPYNSNDQYQSGGYPDIAYADDKTGTNTVNESNNEINNGFNNSADENLNNYSENITSDGSMNGNGTENNLASSENIFGTNGMNEFQNNASIMEPLNGFGRLSDDINGIDESTNDINSNDVKDNGVTSGTDVDGNGQVMNVLPQQSQVQAQDARNTQTNVAGNIVPVRSIGSVELTGAQGQKKPQGTIRFSFKLTGDVLSTKVNNGSGTQVALADLIQKAYEETLQDANTNFEGAAKDTTAREALQAGLAEIFNVTAGNNFTFQDSKGQIVNIPYTAANICPPKNQNSQYVRRIIDIDGMYKGSGQRSVRATSQDIPITLIMRLQGADGQGNDELATNTNYTFVGLTGSNIKNNELPIKDDKILTGLNIPQATTAKAPSTINVMNNAIYEETTTGGNTTTTQVSGTFYTSQLAKKYYLNVGDFDFTSADNVEARGTTIRFKGIKFVDPDDSIVKIEMKDSEDKTYTGSLIQVDPDDKTKGKYLQISGLRTDSNYIFTEIDITSNTDGKEQVSVLQLKEKQTTGAATKNTKPIKTTTFSEPKLELGASGPKQMVTLPGGLNVQAVKNDATSLRYVLKVDNSEDNIGELRVTSLRPGEESKIQKIVDKKAKINYYVVTLSNLSKATDYNFVNLELDYKDYDGKNGVLRTTLAQINSKRDDATVDNVTENNPVNGQSTFTVDIETNHKSDYARSTRVPLFIDDMNGRFVRMNYIPLESNPDVKVEYDGSYVNVSGLTPNTNTTITLEFVYNNDSNTEQSIRKYVTIKTPVIGNLDIKTDTATIKDNEATIKLDYYSTPKSPIKSVSVEDSSGKKYTSNWDSATNSILVQGLDANTEFKGLIAKFTLENTEIVEYPLTTFKTGTVTPKPTGDVANFVSRVYTIALGREPEVEGWNFWINKLTSKELSATEFIAENLMTQPEFIERELNKQQFVTTMYSLIVNRTPDEDGQSYWERKYNEYREQTSTVASLRIKIAREMMNEKEFKDLVTSLGLNY
;
A
#
# COMPACT_ATOMS: atom_id res chain seq x y z
N MET A 1 19.79 -23.49 -49.38
CA MET A 1 20.27 -22.17 -49.86
C MET A 1 19.36 -21.71 -51.00
N ASN A 2 18.95 -20.46 -51.19
CA ASN A 2 18.97 -19.21 -50.42
C ASN A 2 18.13 -18.18 -51.21
N ARG A 3 17.58 -17.17 -50.52
CA ARG A 3 17.10 -15.85 -51.03
C ARG A 3 15.90 -15.81 -51.98
N LYS A 4 14.69 -15.66 -51.41
CA LYS A 4 13.65 -14.65 -51.73
C LYS A 4 12.33 -15.02 -51.04
N LYS A 5 12.09 -14.48 -49.84
CA LYS A 5 10.77 -14.28 -49.20
C LYS A 5 10.95 -13.69 -47.78
N ILE A 6 10.96 -12.35 -47.68
CA ILE A 6 10.33 -11.60 -46.58
C ILE A 6 9.70 -10.37 -47.26
N THR A 7 8.49 -10.60 -47.76
CA THR A 7 7.54 -9.60 -48.26
C THR A 7 6.17 -10.21 -47.95
N LEU A 8 5.72 -10.06 -46.70
CA LEU A 8 4.32 -10.16 -46.22
C LEU A 8 4.37 -10.25 -44.68
N LEU A 9 4.25 -9.11 -44.00
CA LEU A 9 3.68 -8.99 -42.64
C LEU A 9 3.70 -7.51 -42.21
N LEU A 10 3.03 -6.65 -42.99
CA LEU A 10 2.61 -5.30 -42.57
C LEU A 10 1.63 -4.69 -43.58
N THR A 11 0.65 -5.48 -44.03
CA THR A 11 -0.58 -4.99 -44.67
C THR A 11 -1.66 -6.03 -44.42
N GLY A 12 -2.46 -5.81 -43.39
CA GLY A 12 -3.53 -6.72 -43.01
C GLY A 12 -4.40 -6.15 -41.90
N LEU A 13 -5.04 -5.00 -42.13
CA LEU A 13 -6.44 -4.76 -41.76
C LEU A 13 -6.92 -3.41 -42.31
N ALA A 14 -7.31 -3.40 -43.58
CA ALA A 14 -8.27 -2.45 -44.12
C ALA A 14 -9.02 -3.16 -45.23
N ILE A 15 -10.32 -3.45 -45.00
CA ILE A 15 -11.46 -3.21 -45.90
C ILE A 15 -12.69 -3.96 -45.38
N ALA A 16 -13.81 -3.23 -45.41
CA ALA A 16 -15.21 -3.65 -45.44
C ALA A 16 -15.95 -3.94 -44.12
N SER A 17 -16.74 -2.94 -43.70
CA SER A 17 -18.20 -3.14 -43.62
C SER A 17 -18.94 -1.80 -43.73
N SER A 18 -19.27 -1.43 -44.96
CA SER A 18 -20.48 -0.66 -45.28
C SER A 18 -21.54 -1.66 -45.74
N ILE A 19 -22.74 -1.63 -45.13
CA ILE A 19 -24.10 -1.93 -45.65
C ILE A 19 -25.02 -2.21 -44.44
N PHE A 20 -25.83 -1.24 -44.03
CA PHE A 20 -27.30 -1.29 -44.19
C PHE A 20 -27.93 0.07 -43.87
N THR A 21 -28.99 0.36 -44.61
CA THR A 21 -29.58 1.65 -44.93
C THR A 21 -30.92 1.87 -44.20
N GLY A 22 -31.32 3.12 -44.02
CA GLY A 22 -32.73 3.55 -43.82
C GLY A 22 -32.96 4.20 -42.44
N CYS A 23 -33.42 5.45 -42.30
CA CYS A 23 -34.52 6.08 -43.01
C CYS A 23 -34.28 7.56 -43.40
N THR A 24 -34.83 7.88 -44.57
CA THR A 24 -35.37 9.15 -45.12
C THR A 24 -36.18 9.97 -44.10
N SER A 25 -36.47 11.28 -44.16
CA SER A 25 -36.41 12.34 -45.19
C SER A 25 -36.95 13.66 -44.58
N SER A 26 -36.66 14.79 -45.25
CA SER A 26 -37.37 16.09 -45.22
C SER A 26 -37.06 17.00 -44.01
N SER A 27 -36.87 18.33 -44.13
CA SER A 27 -37.26 19.29 -45.15
C SER A 27 -36.45 20.59 -45.10
N LYS A 28 -36.12 21.11 -46.30
CA LYS A 28 -36.12 22.50 -46.81
C LYS A 28 -35.80 23.73 -45.92
N ASN A 29 -34.93 24.56 -46.52
CA ASN A 29 -34.84 26.05 -46.51
C ASN A 29 -34.27 26.69 -45.22
N SER A 30 -33.37 27.67 -45.25
CA SER A 30 -33.08 28.70 -46.26
C SER A 30 -31.61 29.13 -46.29
N GLN A 31 -31.24 29.70 -47.44
CA GLN A 31 -29.96 30.29 -47.81
C GLN A 31 -29.59 31.57 -47.02
N ASP A 32 -28.35 32.00 -47.27
CA ASP A 32 -27.75 33.35 -47.17
C ASP A 32 -27.04 33.66 -45.84
N ASN A 33 -25.79 34.18 -45.79
CA ASN A 33 -24.87 34.60 -46.84
C ASN A 33 -23.44 34.72 -46.25
N ASN A 34 -22.47 34.16 -46.97
CA ASN A 34 -21.11 34.68 -47.22
C ASN A 34 -20.24 35.22 -46.06
N THR A 35 -19.17 34.49 -45.73
CA THR A 35 -17.80 35.06 -45.65
C THR A 35 -16.70 33.99 -45.69
N LYS A 36 -15.98 33.96 -46.82
CA LYS A 36 -14.58 33.55 -47.04
C LYS A 36 -14.01 32.34 -46.28
N VAL A 37 -14.04 31.21 -46.97
CA VAL A 37 -13.17 30.05 -46.78
C VAL A 37 -11.72 30.42 -47.12
N SER A 38 -10.80 30.34 -46.15
CA SER A 38 -9.35 30.30 -46.41
C SER A 38 -8.89 28.85 -46.52
N ARG A 39 -8.19 28.54 -47.61
CA ARG A 39 -7.61 27.23 -47.93
C ARG A 39 -6.66 26.78 -46.82
N TYR A 40 -6.89 25.60 -46.26
CA TYR A 40 -5.85 24.87 -45.53
C TYR A 40 -4.88 24.25 -46.53
N ASP A 41 -3.62 24.59 -46.35
CA ASP A 41 -2.47 24.22 -47.16
C ASP A 41 -2.00 22.79 -46.78
N GLU A 42 -1.84 21.93 -47.78
CA GLU A 42 -1.43 20.51 -47.70
C GLU A 42 0.03 20.29 -47.24
N ASN A 43 0.67 21.28 -46.61
CA ASN A 43 2.09 21.25 -46.24
C ASN A 43 2.38 20.83 -44.79
N ALA A 44 1.40 20.22 -44.09
CA ALA A 44 1.57 19.73 -42.73
C ALA A 44 1.90 18.23 -42.64
N LEU A 45 1.55 17.42 -43.66
CA LEU A 45 1.83 15.98 -43.64
C LEU A 45 3.22 15.61 -44.18
N GLN A 46 3.90 16.53 -44.87
CA GLN A 46 5.18 16.25 -45.52
C GLN A 46 6.41 16.56 -44.63
N ARG A 47 6.24 17.29 -43.52
CA ARG A 47 7.33 17.58 -42.56
C ARG A 47 7.46 16.58 -41.42
N ALA A 48 6.51 15.66 -41.25
CA ALA A 48 6.59 14.60 -40.24
C ALA A 48 7.34 13.35 -40.74
N THR A 49 7.56 13.22 -42.06
CA THR A 49 8.24 12.05 -42.65
C THR A 49 9.74 12.27 -42.90
N GLU A 50 10.23 13.51 -42.83
CA GLU A 50 11.67 13.82 -43.01
C GLU A 50 12.47 13.85 -41.69
N ARG A 51 11.84 13.72 -40.52
CA ARG A 51 12.52 13.75 -39.20
C ARG A 51 12.91 12.39 -38.61
N ILE A 52 12.78 11.29 -39.37
CA ILE A 52 13.25 9.95 -38.94
C ILE A 52 14.57 9.56 -39.64
N VAL A 53 15.15 10.42 -40.52
CA VAL A 53 16.31 10.04 -41.36
C VAL A 53 17.55 10.94 -41.20
N THR A 54 17.61 11.81 -40.18
CA THR A 54 18.84 12.59 -39.89
C THR A 54 19.12 12.64 -38.40
N GLU A 55 19.61 11.52 -37.85
CA GLU A 55 20.42 11.47 -36.64
C GLU A 55 21.00 10.05 -36.50
N PHE A 56 21.97 9.70 -37.36
CA PHE A 56 22.98 8.65 -37.13
C PHE A 56 24.08 8.80 -38.18
N LYS A 57 24.91 9.84 -38.03
CA LYS A 57 26.19 9.96 -38.74
C LYS A 57 27.19 10.79 -37.93
N GLU A 58 27.87 10.16 -36.97
CA GLU A 58 29.27 10.42 -36.61
C GLU A 58 29.84 9.06 -36.12
N ALA A 59 30.55 8.33 -36.97
CA ALA A 59 32.01 8.35 -37.14
C ALA A 59 32.78 7.77 -35.92
N ALA A 60 32.87 6.44 -35.85
CA ALA A 60 33.92 5.74 -35.13
C ALA A 60 34.81 5.00 -36.14
N GLU A 61 36.08 5.39 -36.17
CA GLU A 61 37.12 4.81 -37.03
C GLU A 61 37.40 3.34 -36.67
N TYR A 62 37.39 2.46 -37.67
CA TYR A 62 37.86 1.07 -37.55
C TYR A 62 39.33 0.97 -38.03
N PRO A 63 40.18 0.16 -37.38
CA PRO A 63 41.55 -0.05 -37.81
C PRO A 63 41.58 -1.12 -38.92
N TYR A 64 41.59 -0.67 -40.17
CA TYR A 64 42.04 -1.46 -41.33
C TYR A 64 42.99 -0.57 -42.13
N ASN A 65 44.20 -1.05 -42.42
CA ASN A 65 45.11 -0.35 -43.33
C ASN A 65 45.01 -0.94 -44.75
N SER A 66 45.61 -0.22 -45.69
CA SER A 66 45.33 -0.19 -47.14
C SER A 66 45.63 -1.47 -47.95
N ASN A 67 45.61 -2.67 -47.35
CA ASN A 67 45.88 -3.93 -48.04
C ASN A 67 44.93 -5.10 -47.64
N ASP A 68 43.74 -4.85 -47.09
CA ASP A 68 42.69 -5.86 -46.83
C ASP A 68 43.18 -7.20 -46.25
N GLN A 69 43.81 -7.15 -45.07
CA GLN A 69 44.15 -8.33 -44.26
C GLN A 69 43.67 -8.14 -42.81
N TYR A 70 42.93 -9.11 -42.29
CA TYR A 70 42.40 -9.16 -40.91
C TYR A 70 43.45 -9.74 -39.94
N GLN A 71 43.68 -9.12 -38.78
CA GLN A 71 44.49 -9.70 -37.70
C GLN A 71 43.65 -10.02 -36.46
N SER A 72 43.89 -11.22 -35.92
CA SER A 72 43.29 -11.81 -34.72
C SER A 72 44.20 -11.60 -33.51
N GLY A 73 43.59 -11.27 -32.36
CA GLY A 73 44.19 -11.29 -31.03
C GLY A 73 43.47 -10.27 -30.14
N GLY A 74 43.10 -10.49 -28.90
CA GLY A 74 43.31 -11.56 -27.93
C GLY A 74 42.85 -10.93 -26.61
N TYR A 75 41.95 -11.59 -25.87
CA TYR A 75 41.44 -11.10 -24.58
C TYR A 75 42.56 -11.15 -23.52
N PRO A 76 42.77 -10.11 -22.71
CA PRO A 76 43.53 -10.24 -21.49
C PRO A 76 42.62 -10.71 -20.33
N ASP A 77 43.15 -11.71 -19.62
CA ASP A 77 42.65 -12.34 -18.41
C ASP A 77 42.29 -11.35 -17.28
N ILE A 78 41.20 -11.63 -16.57
CA ILE A 78 40.98 -11.10 -15.21
C ILE A 78 40.96 -12.29 -14.25
N ALA A 79 42.04 -12.40 -13.47
CA ALA A 79 42.22 -13.39 -12.43
C ALA A 79 41.50 -12.97 -11.14
N TYR A 80 40.85 -13.95 -10.51
CA TYR A 80 40.42 -13.93 -9.11
C TYR A 80 41.62 -13.91 -8.16
N ALA A 81 41.50 -13.20 -7.03
CA ALA A 81 42.24 -13.52 -5.81
C ALA A 81 41.49 -13.08 -4.56
N ASP A 82 41.13 -14.09 -3.75
CA ASP A 82 40.77 -14.01 -2.35
C ASP A 82 41.98 -13.62 -1.47
N ASP A 83 41.65 -12.93 -0.37
CA ASP A 83 42.10 -13.10 1.01
C ASP A 83 43.62 -13.19 1.33
N LYS A 84 44.11 -12.27 2.19
CA LYS A 84 44.87 -12.56 3.45
C LYS A 84 45.58 -11.35 4.07
N THR A 85 45.25 -11.15 5.36
CA THR A 85 46.12 -10.92 6.55
C THR A 85 47.26 -9.88 6.53
N GLY A 86 47.36 -9.10 7.62
CA GLY A 86 48.67 -8.81 8.23
C GLY A 86 48.88 -7.39 8.79
N THR A 87 48.72 -7.27 10.10
CA THR A 87 49.25 -6.23 11.01
C THR A 87 50.75 -5.93 10.84
N ASN A 88 51.18 -4.65 10.97
CA ASN A 88 52.09 -4.14 12.04
C ASN A 88 52.74 -2.75 11.79
N THR A 89 52.51 -1.84 12.75
CA THR A 89 53.46 -0.96 13.49
C THR A 89 54.56 -0.09 12.82
N VAL A 90 54.47 1.23 13.14
CA VAL A 90 55.45 2.08 13.89
C VAL A 90 56.52 2.93 13.14
N ASN A 91 56.41 4.25 13.41
CA ASN A 91 57.37 5.34 13.62
C ASN A 91 58.40 5.84 12.58
N GLU A 92 58.35 7.18 12.44
CA GLU A 92 59.41 8.17 12.75
C GLU A 92 60.04 9.03 11.61
N SER A 93 59.79 10.34 11.74
CA SER A 93 60.79 11.42 11.86
C SER A 93 61.35 12.17 10.62
N ASN A 94 61.04 13.48 10.65
CA ASN A 94 61.90 14.66 10.44
C ASN A 94 62.31 15.14 9.04
N ASN A 95 61.94 16.39 8.73
CA ASN A 95 62.96 17.46 8.59
C ASN A 95 62.40 18.88 8.83
N GLU A 96 63.22 19.70 9.50
CA GLU A 96 62.96 21.06 10.03
C GLU A 96 63.19 22.19 9.01
N ILE A 97 62.73 23.43 9.31
CA ILE A 97 63.54 24.65 9.58
C ILE A 97 62.65 25.92 9.69
N ASN A 98 62.38 26.32 10.94
CA ASN A 98 62.80 27.54 11.68
C ASN A 98 62.31 29.00 11.45
N ASN A 99 62.17 29.67 12.62
CA ASN A 99 62.17 31.10 13.02
C ASN A 99 60.85 31.91 13.04
N GLY A 100 60.43 32.60 14.12
CA GLY A 100 61.01 32.80 15.45
C GLY A 100 60.29 33.88 16.31
N PHE A 101 60.42 33.75 17.64
CA PHE A 101 60.49 34.75 18.73
C PHE A 101 59.29 35.63 19.21
N ASN A 102 58.80 35.24 20.41
CA ASN A 102 58.78 35.91 21.74
C ASN A 102 58.04 37.23 22.08
N ASN A 103 57.44 37.14 23.29
CA ASN A 103 57.25 38.14 24.38
C ASN A 103 56.20 39.24 24.20
N SER A 104 55.51 39.75 25.22
CA SER A 104 55.28 39.44 26.65
C SER A 104 54.47 40.63 27.21
N ALA A 105 53.64 40.40 28.24
CA ALA A 105 53.34 41.35 29.34
C ALA A 105 52.56 42.65 28.95
N ASP A 106 51.79 43.33 29.79
CA ASP A 106 51.27 43.13 31.14
C ASP A 106 50.21 44.23 31.37
N GLU A 107 49.39 44.02 32.40
CA GLU A 107 48.91 45.05 33.33
C GLU A 107 47.89 46.17 32.95
N ASN A 108 46.73 46.06 33.64
CA ASN A 108 46.27 46.97 34.70
C ASN A 108 45.19 48.06 34.48
N LEU A 109 44.24 47.99 35.43
CA LEU A 109 43.70 49.03 36.31
C LEU A 109 42.49 49.90 35.89
N ASN A 110 41.41 49.63 36.64
CA ASN A 110 40.61 50.54 37.48
C ASN A 110 39.36 51.29 36.96
N ASN A 111 38.24 50.88 37.57
CA ASN A 111 37.28 51.67 38.37
C ASN A 111 36.76 53.02 37.85
N TYR A 112 35.43 53.15 37.80
CA TYR A 112 34.71 54.20 38.55
C TYR A 112 33.24 53.82 38.81
N SER A 113 32.84 53.99 40.07
CA SER A 113 31.48 53.96 40.63
C SER A 113 30.80 55.33 40.50
N GLU A 114 29.47 55.39 40.38
CA GLU A 114 28.58 55.95 41.42
C GLU A 114 27.10 56.14 40.98
N ASN A 115 26.27 56.07 42.01
CA ASN A 115 24.80 56.12 42.14
C ASN A 115 24.08 57.33 41.51
N ILE A 116 22.73 57.22 41.40
CA ILE A 116 21.73 58.16 41.98
C ILE A 116 20.29 57.59 41.82
N THR A 117 19.66 57.29 42.97
CA THR A 117 18.29 57.61 43.48
C THR A 117 17.17 58.01 42.48
N SER A 118 15.85 57.81 42.68
CA SER A 118 14.97 57.28 43.74
C SER A 118 13.50 57.52 43.33
N ASP A 119 12.59 56.74 43.91
CA ASP A 119 11.24 57.10 44.39
C ASP A 119 10.04 57.23 43.42
N GLY A 120 8.87 56.75 43.88
CA GLY A 120 7.59 56.85 43.19
C GLY A 120 6.52 55.80 43.54
N SER A 121 6.23 55.60 44.83
CA SER A 121 5.09 54.85 45.38
C SER A 121 3.72 55.36 44.92
N MET A 122 2.71 54.47 44.76
CA MET A 122 1.42 54.55 45.48
C MET A 122 0.48 53.34 45.25
N ASN A 123 0.26 52.58 46.33
CA ASN A 123 -1.00 52.12 46.94
C ASN A 123 -2.21 51.66 46.10
N GLY A 124 -2.81 50.53 46.56
CA GLY A 124 -4.23 50.59 46.95
C GLY A 124 -5.09 49.32 46.82
N ASN A 125 -4.96 48.42 47.80
CA ASN A 125 -6.02 47.68 48.50
C ASN A 125 -6.99 46.68 47.83
N GLY A 126 -6.89 45.44 48.35
CA GLY A 126 -7.97 44.73 49.07
C GLY A 126 -8.72 43.70 48.25
N THR A 127 -9.09 42.50 48.70
CA THR A 127 -9.14 41.75 49.97
C THR A 127 -9.85 40.44 49.55
N GLU A 128 -9.71 39.23 50.07
CA GLU A 128 -9.37 38.68 51.38
C GLU A 128 -9.32 37.13 51.26
N ASN A 129 -8.49 36.49 52.10
CA ASN A 129 -8.72 35.24 52.87
C ASN A 129 -9.12 33.92 52.15
N ASN A 130 -8.63 32.73 52.50
CA ASN A 130 -8.07 32.27 53.78
C ASN A 130 -7.28 30.96 53.62
N LEU A 131 -6.45 30.71 54.64
CA LEU A 131 -5.52 29.60 54.87
C LEU A 131 -6.18 28.21 55.00
N ALA A 132 -5.41 27.15 54.73
CA ALA A 132 -4.85 26.23 55.76
C ALA A 132 -4.52 24.82 55.22
N SER A 133 -3.24 24.45 55.36
CA SER A 133 -2.64 23.19 55.85
C SER A 133 -3.37 21.83 55.69
N SER A 134 -2.60 20.82 55.24
CA SER A 134 -2.28 19.54 55.93
C SER A 134 -1.93 18.49 54.86
N GLU A 135 -0.66 18.10 54.75
CA GLU A 135 -0.01 17.00 55.48
C GLU A 135 -0.36 15.59 54.96
N ASN A 136 0.71 14.79 54.81
CA ASN A 136 0.79 13.33 55.01
C ASN A 136 0.22 12.47 53.85
N ILE A 137 0.94 11.48 53.25
CA ILE A 137 2.03 10.61 53.71
C ILE A 137 2.90 10.13 52.52
N PHE A 138 4.23 10.15 52.75
CA PHE A 138 5.32 9.46 52.05
C PHE A 138 5.08 7.94 51.96
N GLY A 139 5.43 7.21 50.90
CA GLY A 139 6.78 7.07 50.36
C GLY A 139 7.03 5.59 50.03
N THR A 140 7.83 5.34 48.98
CA THR A 140 9.16 4.67 49.05
C THR A 140 9.11 3.15 49.20
N ASN A 141 9.90 2.29 48.55
CA ASN A 141 11.07 2.29 47.67
C ASN A 141 11.08 0.87 47.03
N GLY A 142 11.64 0.61 45.86
CA GLY A 142 13.09 0.51 45.60
C GLY A 142 13.28 -0.59 44.53
N MET A 143 14.02 -0.30 43.46
CA MET A 143 15.38 -0.82 43.22
C MET A 143 15.50 -2.36 43.28
N ASN A 144 15.71 -3.01 42.13
CA ASN A 144 17.04 -3.50 41.76
C ASN A 144 17.11 -4.10 40.34
N GLU A 145 18.23 -3.77 39.71
CA GLU A 145 18.87 -4.40 38.54
C GLU A 145 19.05 -5.92 38.72
N PHE A 146 19.20 -6.66 37.62
CA PHE A 146 20.21 -7.73 37.40
C PHE A 146 20.03 -8.28 35.97
N GLN A 147 20.86 -7.82 35.03
CA GLN A 147 21.94 -8.56 34.35
C GLN A 147 21.55 -9.86 33.63
N ASN A 148 21.69 -9.79 32.31
CA ASN A 148 21.91 -10.90 31.39
C ASN A 148 23.21 -11.66 31.72
N ASN A 149 23.18 -12.98 31.62
CA ASN A 149 24.30 -13.74 31.06
C ASN A 149 23.85 -15.07 30.43
N ALA A 150 24.55 -15.40 29.35
CA ALA A 150 24.27 -16.38 28.31
C ALA A 150 24.54 -17.85 28.71
N SER A 151 23.97 -18.82 27.96
CA SER A 151 24.71 -19.65 26.97
C SER A 151 23.96 -20.93 26.52
N ILE A 152 23.82 -21.09 25.21
CA ILE A 152 24.23 -22.23 24.33
C ILE A 152 24.02 -23.68 24.85
N MET A 153 23.22 -24.50 24.13
CA MET A 153 23.66 -25.77 23.48
C MET A 153 22.49 -26.57 22.88
N GLU A 154 22.75 -27.16 21.71
CA GLU A 154 21.99 -28.18 21.00
C GLU A 154 22.92 -29.43 20.83
N PRO A 155 22.53 -30.55 20.17
CA PRO A 155 21.89 -31.75 20.72
C PRO A 155 22.73 -33.05 20.54
N LEU A 156 22.21 -34.21 20.98
CA LEU A 156 22.76 -35.53 20.61
C LEU A 156 21.70 -36.63 20.49
N ASN A 157 21.72 -37.27 19.31
CA ASN A 157 20.95 -38.44 18.87
C ASN A 157 21.43 -39.77 19.49
N GLY A 158 20.53 -40.76 19.59
CA GLY A 158 20.71 -42.00 18.82
C GLY A 158 20.79 -43.36 19.55
N PHE A 159 20.14 -44.35 18.89
CA PHE A 159 20.28 -45.81 18.95
C PHE A 159 19.57 -46.56 20.11
N GLY A 160 18.80 -47.63 19.92
CA GLY A 160 18.44 -48.44 18.74
C GLY A 160 18.37 -49.94 19.08
N ARG A 161 17.42 -50.64 18.42
CA ARG A 161 17.39 -52.08 18.00
C ARG A 161 16.66 -53.19 18.81
N LEU A 162 15.68 -53.79 18.09
CA LEU A 162 15.43 -55.24 17.77
C LEU A 162 15.00 -56.19 18.91
N SER A 163 14.18 -57.24 18.73
CA SER A 163 13.54 -57.94 17.58
C SER A 163 12.54 -59.00 18.10
N ASP A 164 11.54 -59.33 17.26
CA ASP A 164 10.88 -60.62 16.93
C ASP A 164 10.66 -61.74 17.99
N ASP A 165 9.40 -62.22 18.08
CA ASP A 165 8.98 -63.62 17.74
C ASP A 165 7.51 -63.89 18.19
N ILE A 166 6.56 -64.15 17.26
CA ILE A 166 6.02 -65.45 16.78
C ILE A 166 4.82 -66.02 17.60
N ASN A 167 3.68 -66.18 16.88
CA ASN A 167 2.56 -67.18 16.92
C ASN A 167 2.05 -67.73 18.28
N GLY A 168 0.76 -67.98 18.54
CA GLY A 168 -0.47 -67.97 17.74
C GLY A 168 -1.56 -68.81 18.44
N ILE A 169 -2.79 -68.73 17.90
CA ILE A 169 -3.83 -69.79 17.82
C ILE A 169 -4.84 -70.01 18.98
N ASP A 170 -6.12 -69.87 18.59
CA ASP A 170 -7.41 -70.54 18.93
C ASP A 170 -8.02 -70.52 20.34
N GLU A 171 -9.26 -69.99 20.43
CA GLU A 171 -10.57 -70.70 20.53
C GLU A 171 -10.84 -71.18 21.98
N SER A 172 -12.02 -71.14 22.57
CA SER A 172 -13.39 -70.79 22.19
C SER A 172 -14.26 -70.88 23.46
N THR A 173 -15.53 -70.48 23.35
CA THR A 173 -16.70 -70.85 24.20
C THR A 173 -16.80 -70.23 25.61
N ASN A 174 -17.82 -69.38 25.84
CA ASN A 174 -19.15 -69.72 26.39
C ASN A 174 -19.03 -70.31 27.82
N ASP A 175 -19.72 -69.86 28.87
CA ASP A 175 -21.13 -69.50 28.90
C ASP A 175 -21.53 -69.02 30.32
N ILE A 176 -22.65 -68.28 30.39
CA ILE A 176 -23.67 -68.30 31.46
C ILE A 176 -23.39 -67.57 32.81
N ASN A 177 -24.06 -66.41 32.93
CA ASN A 177 -25.19 -66.12 33.82
C ASN A 177 -25.07 -66.40 35.35
N SER A 178 -25.21 -65.37 36.19
CA SER A 178 -26.51 -65.04 36.84
C SER A 178 -26.38 -63.95 37.90
N ASN A 179 -27.18 -62.90 37.72
CA ASN A 179 -28.14 -62.31 38.67
C ASN A 179 -27.79 -61.90 40.10
N ASP A 180 -28.46 -60.79 40.44
CA ASP A 180 -29.05 -60.40 41.72
C ASP A 180 -28.17 -59.63 42.72
N VAL A 181 -28.63 -58.58 43.41
CA VAL A 181 -29.78 -57.65 43.30
C VAL A 181 -29.63 -56.73 44.52
N LYS A 182 -29.79 -55.40 44.34
CA LYS A 182 -30.29 -54.38 45.32
C LYS A 182 -29.49 -54.21 46.64
N ASP A 183 -29.52 -53.11 47.40
CA ASP A 183 -30.19 -51.80 47.35
C ASP A 183 -29.51 -50.87 48.38
N ASN A 184 -29.81 -49.58 48.24
CA ASN A 184 -29.98 -48.57 49.28
C ASN A 184 -28.81 -47.90 50.02
N GLY A 185 -28.75 -46.57 49.82
CA GLY A 185 -28.93 -45.58 50.90
C GLY A 185 -27.69 -44.75 51.24
N VAL A 186 -27.57 -43.46 50.85
CA VAL A 186 -28.13 -42.27 51.56
C VAL A 186 -27.41 -42.04 52.90
N THR A 187 -26.78 -40.92 53.31
CA THR A 187 -26.63 -39.51 52.88
C THR A 187 -25.65 -38.82 53.88
N SER A 188 -25.03 -37.69 53.47
CA SER A 188 -24.68 -36.45 54.26
C SER A 188 -24.05 -36.57 55.67
N GLY A 189 -23.04 -35.81 56.09
CA GLY A 189 -22.43 -34.54 55.68
C GLY A 189 -21.79 -33.86 56.91
N THR A 190 -21.00 -32.78 56.69
CA THR A 190 -20.53 -31.71 57.63
C THR A 190 -19.59 -32.10 58.78
N ASP A 191 -18.58 -31.35 59.26
CA ASP A 191 -17.96 -30.05 58.93
C ASP A 191 -16.69 -29.88 59.83
N VAL A 192 -15.90 -28.82 59.55
CA VAL A 192 -15.11 -27.94 60.47
C VAL A 192 -13.56 -28.12 60.59
N ASP A 193 -12.89 -27.10 60.03
CA ASP A 193 -11.72 -26.27 60.42
C ASP A 193 -10.56 -26.75 61.31
N GLY A 194 -9.37 -26.20 60.99
CA GLY A 194 -8.42 -25.74 62.03
C GLY A 194 -6.94 -25.68 61.62
N ASN A 195 -6.45 -24.49 61.28
CA ASN A 195 -5.07 -24.11 60.94
C ASN A 195 -3.94 -24.65 61.85
N GLY A 196 -2.76 -24.88 61.25
CA GLY A 196 -1.47 -24.93 61.95
C GLY A 196 -0.29 -25.27 61.05
N GLN A 197 0.55 -24.29 60.72
CA GLN A 197 1.83 -24.44 60.02
C GLN A 197 2.78 -25.40 60.75
N VAL A 198 3.73 -26.03 60.03
CA VAL A 198 5.20 -26.00 60.29
C VAL A 198 5.95 -27.11 59.52
N MET A 199 7.01 -26.67 58.83
CA MET A 199 8.27 -27.32 58.42
C MET A 199 8.34 -28.59 57.56
N ASN A 200 9.34 -28.47 56.67
CA ASN A 200 9.89 -29.34 55.66
C ASN A 200 10.83 -30.40 56.27
N VAL A 201 10.57 -31.69 56.06
CA VAL A 201 11.55 -32.79 56.23
C VAL A 201 11.24 -33.90 55.21
N LEU A 202 12.12 -34.10 54.23
CA LEU A 202 12.30 -35.36 53.47
C LEU A 202 12.96 -36.39 54.40
N PRO A 203 12.71 -37.73 54.30
CA PRO A 203 13.06 -38.48 53.09
C PRO A 203 12.34 -39.84 52.81
N GLN A 204 12.64 -40.39 51.62
CA GLN A 204 12.63 -41.82 51.23
C GLN A 204 11.31 -42.60 51.20
N GLN A 205 10.82 -42.88 49.98
CA GLN A 205 9.88 -43.96 49.69
C GLN A 205 10.60 -45.17 49.08
N SER A 206 10.46 -46.31 49.78
CA SER A 206 10.81 -47.64 49.32
C SER A 206 9.69 -48.23 48.46
N GLN A 207 10.10 -48.99 47.44
CA GLN A 207 9.26 -49.75 46.51
C GLN A 207 8.33 -50.76 47.20
N VAL A 208 7.09 -50.88 46.71
CA VAL A 208 6.37 -52.16 46.61
C VAL A 208 5.53 -52.14 45.32
N GLN A 209 5.74 -53.17 44.48
CA GLN A 209 4.96 -53.50 43.30
C GLN A 209 3.53 -53.91 43.67
N ALA A 210 2.54 -53.48 42.90
CA ALA A 210 1.26 -54.18 42.79
C ALA A 210 0.73 -54.04 41.35
N GLN A 211 0.48 -55.20 40.72
CA GLN A 211 -0.34 -55.35 39.53
C GLN A 211 -1.69 -54.68 39.74
N ASP A 212 -2.11 -53.85 38.79
CA ASP A 212 -3.51 -53.50 38.63
C ASP A 212 -3.87 -53.69 37.14
N ALA A 213 -4.58 -54.78 36.86
CA ALA A 213 -5.34 -54.91 35.63
C ALA A 213 -6.68 -54.17 35.84
N ARG A 214 -6.90 -53.07 35.12
CA ARG A 214 -8.24 -52.47 34.97
C ARG A 214 -8.50 -52.07 33.53
N ASN A 215 -9.59 -52.61 33.01
CA ASN A 215 -10.32 -52.22 31.81
C ASN A 215 -10.22 -50.71 31.49
N THR A 216 -9.73 -50.37 30.31
CA THR A 216 -10.05 -49.10 29.65
C THR A 216 -10.97 -49.42 28.47
N GLN A 217 -12.28 -49.29 28.70
CA GLN A 217 -13.22 -49.08 27.60
C GLN A 217 -12.69 -47.90 26.76
N THR A 218 -12.54 -48.09 25.46
CA THR A 218 -12.09 -47.04 24.57
C THR A 218 -13.14 -45.92 24.53
N ASN A 219 -12.86 -44.77 25.13
CA ASN A 219 -13.70 -43.55 25.06
C ASN A 219 -13.79 -42.95 23.63
N VAL A 220 -13.26 -43.63 22.61
CA VAL A 220 -13.25 -43.19 21.22
C VAL A 220 -14.59 -43.51 20.56
N ALA A 221 -15.39 -42.49 20.26
CA ALA A 221 -16.66 -42.64 19.54
C ALA A 221 -16.50 -42.76 18.03
N GLY A 222 -15.33 -42.40 17.49
CA GLY A 222 -15.17 -42.32 16.05
C GLY A 222 -13.94 -41.55 15.59
N ASN A 223 -13.89 -41.35 14.28
CA ASN A 223 -12.82 -40.62 13.60
C ASN A 223 -13.40 -39.51 12.73
N ILE A 224 -12.71 -38.38 12.70
CA ILE A 224 -12.91 -37.28 11.77
C ILE A 224 -12.01 -37.55 10.56
N VAL A 225 -12.59 -37.51 9.37
CA VAL A 225 -11.83 -37.55 8.11
C VAL A 225 -11.94 -36.16 7.48
N PRO A 226 -10.91 -35.31 7.61
CA PRO A 226 -10.87 -33.99 6.99
C PRO A 226 -11.12 -34.06 5.49
N VAL A 227 -11.96 -33.17 4.96
CA VAL A 227 -12.19 -33.05 3.51
C VAL A 227 -11.54 -31.77 2.99
N ARG A 228 -11.95 -30.62 3.51
CA ARG A 228 -11.38 -29.31 3.14
C ARG A 228 -11.75 -28.24 4.16
N SER A 229 -11.08 -27.11 4.07
CA SER A 229 -11.49 -25.87 4.73
C SER A 229 -11.67 -24.76 3.71
N ILE A 230 -12.66 -23.90 3.93
CA ILE A 230 -12.94 -22.73 3.10
C ILE A 230 -13.08 -21.52 4.01
N GLY A 231 -12.29 -20.48 3.79
CA GLY A 231 -12.50 -19.23 4.48
C GLY A 231 -13.63 -18.42 3.85
N SER A 232 -14.35 -17.69 4.68
CA SER A 232 -15.49 -16.85 4.31
C SER A 232 -15.55 -15.65 5.26
N VAL A 233 -16.54 -14.79 5.11
CA VAL A 233 -16.77 -13.62 5.95
C VAL A 233 -18.20 -13.61 6.45
N GLU A 234 -18.40 -13.18 7.69
CA GLU A 234 -19.72 -13.02 8.29
C GLU A 234 -19.86 -11.64 8.94
N LEU A 235 -21.06 -11.06 8.84
CA LEU A 235 -21.44 -9.85 9.57
C LEU A 235 -22.07 -10.23 10.93
N THR A 236 -21.34 -10.01 12.01
CA THR A 236 -21.76 -10.38 13.38
C THR A 236 -21.95 -9.17 14.29
N GLY A 237 -22.80 -9.29 15.31
CA GLY A 237 -23.14 -8.23 16.27
C GLY A 237 -24.63 -7.86 16.25
N ALA A 238 -25.03 -6.93 17.11
CA ALA A 238 -26.41 -6.45 17.22
C ALA A 238 -26.88 -5.71 15.95
N GLN A 239 -28.20 -5.62 15.76
CA GLN A 239 -28.81 -4.94 14.62
C GLN A 239 -28.36 -3.46 14.57
N GLY A 240 -27.71 -3.05 13.47
CA GLY A 240 -27.17 -1.69 13.28
C GLY A 240 -25.71 -1.49 13.74
N GLN A 241 -25.08 -2.49 14.37
CA GLN A 241 -23.68 -2.48 14.82
C GLN A 241 -22.90 -3.70 14.32
N LYS A 242 -23.37 -4.32 13.22
CA LYS A 242 -22.70 -5.49 12.66
C LYS A 242 -21.31 -5.11 12.13
N LYS A 243 -20.33 -5.97 12.38
CA LYS A 243 -18.98 -5.86 11.82
C LYS A 243 -18.57 -7.15 11.11
N PRO A 244 -17.73 -7.06 10.07
CA PRO A 244 -17.20 -8.24 9.40
C PRO A 244 -16.21 -8.95 10.31
N GLN A 245 -16.31 -10.27 10.37
CA GLN A 245 -15.26 -11.15 10.86
C GLN A 245 -14.96 -12.23 9.83
N GLY A 246 -13.72 -12.67 9.77
CA GLY A 246 -13.34 -13.87 9.05
C GLY A 246 -14.02 -15.10 9.67
N THR A 247 -14.34 -16.08 8.85
CA THR A 247 -14.84 -17.38 9.31
C THR A 247 -14.13 -18.47 8.54
N ILE A 248 -13.90 -19.61 9.16
CA ILE A 248 -13.41 -20.81 8.47
C ILE A 248 -14.52 -21.85 8.53
N ARG A 249 -14.84 -22.47 7.40
CA ARG A 249 -15.75 -23.62 7.33
C ARG A 249 -14.92 -24.87 7.12
N PHE A 250 -14.98 -25.78 8.08
CA PHE A 250 -14.28 -27.06 8.06
C PHE A 250 -15.26 -28.17 7.69
N SER A 251 -15.03 -28.77 6.54
CA SER A 251 -15.83 -29.90 6.05
C SER A 251 -15.08 -31.20 6.30
N PHE A 252 -15.78 -32.19 6.87
CA PHE A 252 -15.23 -33.48 7.23
C PHE A 252 -16.29 -34.58 7.19
N LYS A 253 -15.85 -35.83 7.15
CA LYS A 253 -16.71 -37.01 7.29
C LYS A 253 -16.56 -37.60 8.68
N LEU A 254 -17.62 -38.24 9.17
CA LEU A 254 -17.63 -38.93 10.46
C LEU A 254 -17.70 -40.44 10.25
N THR A 255 -16.94 -41.19 11.05
CA THR A 255 -17.01 -42.66 11.10
C THR A 255 -17.07 -43.17 12.54
N GLY A 256 -17.53 -44.39 12.74
CA GLY A 256 -17.60 -45.04 14.06
C GLY A 256 -18.95 -44.87 14.77
N ASP A 257 -18.96 -45.21 16.05
CA ASP A 257 -20.15 -45.27 16.90
C ASP A 257 -20.91 -43.93 17.02
N VAL A 258 -20.24 -42.80 16.82
CA VAL A 258 -20.83 -41.45 16.84
C VAL A 258 -22.04 -41.31 15.91
N LEU A 259 -22.07 -42.06 14.79
CA LEU A 259 -23.18 -42.04 13.84
C LEU A 259 -24.45 -42.70 14.38
N SER A 260 -24.31 -43.62 15.33
CA SER A 260 -25.42 -44.30 16.01
C SER A 260 -25.93 -43.55 17.24
N THR A 261 -25.19 -42.52 17.70
CA THR A 261 -25.54 -41.71 18.86
C THR A 261 -26.91 -41.07 18.71
N LYS A 262 -27.72 -41.19 19.77
CA LYS A 262 -29.06 -40.61 19.84
C LYS A 262 -28.98 -39.14 20.29
N VAL A 263 -29.51 -38.26 19.44
CA VAL A 263 -29.48 -36.80 19.61
C VAL A 263 -30.86 -36.21 19.37
N ASN A 264 -31.14 -35.05 19.96
CA ASN A 264 -32.37 -34.31 19.73
C ASN A 264 -32.37 -33.72 18.31
N ASN A 265 -33.50 -33.85 17.65
CA ASN A 265 -33.78 -33.28 16.33
C ASN A 265 -34.42 -31.87 16.39
N GLY A 266 -34.39 -31.20 17.55
CA GLY A 266 -35.09 -29.93 17.80
C GLY A 266 -36.58 -30.05 18.17
N SER A 267 -37.20 -31.24 18.06
CA SER A 267 -38.61 -31.50 18.45
C SER A 267 -38.75 -32.32 19.73
N GLY A 268 -37.66 -32.51 20.50
CA GLY A 268 -37.63 -33.32 21.72
C GLY A 268 -37.63 -34.84 21.50
N THR A 269 -37.56 -35.31 20.25
CA THR A 269 -37.45 -36.73 19.91
C THR A 269 -36.00 -37.08 19.61
N GLN A 270 -35.52 -38.19 20.18
CA GLN A 270 -34.16 -38.68 19.92
C GLN A 270 -34.09 -39.49 18.63
N VAL A 271 -33.17 -39.12 17.74
CA VAL A 271 -32.93 -39.74 16.44
C VAL A 271 -31.44 -40.06 16.31
N ALA A 272 -31.06 -41.08 15.52
CA ALA A 272 -29.63 -41.35 15.27
C ALA A 272 -29.02 -40.24 14.41
N LEU A 273 -27.77 -39.86 14.69
CA LEU A 273 -27.06 -38.83 13.91
C LEU A 273 -27.00 -39.19 12.41
N ALA A 274 -26.78 -40.47 12.08
CA ALA A 274 -26.75 -40.95 10.71
C ALA A 274 -28.03 -40.61 9.92
N ASP A 275 -29.20 -40.73 10.55
CA ASP A 275 -30.49 -40.44 9.91
C ASP A 275 -30.67 -38.94 9.64
N LEU A 276 -30.17 -38.08 10.54
CA LEU A 276 -30.19 -36.63 10.37
C LEU A 276 -29.28 -36.20 9.22
N ILE A 277 -28.06 -36.75 9.13
CA ILE A 277 -27.12 -36.49 8.03
C ILE A 277 -27.75 -36.88 6.69
N GLN A 278 -28.38 -38.06 6.62
CA GLN A 278 -28.99 -38.54 5.39
C GLN A 278 -30.15 -37.64 4.91
N LYS A 279 -31.06 -37.25 5.83
CA LYS A 279 -32.19 -36.35 5.49
C LYS A 279 -31.71 -34.96 5.07
N ALA A 280 -30.71 -34.41 5.76
CA ALA A 280 -30.14 -33.11 5.41
C ALA A 280 -29.45 -33.15 4.04
N TYR A 281 -28.80 -34.26 3.69
CA TYR A 281 -28.20 -34.46 2.36
C TYR A 281 -29.25 -34.48 1.25
N GLU A 282 -30.34 -35.22 1.44
CA GLU A 282 -31.47 -35.26 0.51
C GLU A 282 -32.10 -33.86 0.31
N GLU A 283 -32.28 -33.11 1.39
CA GLU A 283 -32.74 -31.72 1.34
C GLU A 283 -31.75 -30.79 0.62
N THR A 284 -30.44 -31.07 0.69
CA THR A 284 -29.39 -30.28 0.02
C THR A 284 -29.30 -30.58 -1.46
N LEU A 285 -29.50 -31.82 -1.89
CA LEU A 285 -29.62 -32.16 -3.30
C LEU A 285 -30.79 -31.44 -3.99
N GLN A 286 -31.91 -31.29 -3.29
CA GLN A 286 -33.08 -30.56 -3.81
C GLN A 286 -32.83 -29.05 -4.01
N ASP A 287 -31.94 -28.47 -3.22
CA ASP A 287 -31.60 -27.03 -3.27
C ASP A 287 -30.47 -26.73 -4.29
N ALA A 288 -29.51 -27.66 -4.40
CA ALA A 288 -28.43 -27.59 -5.39
C ALA A 288 -28.95 -27.61 -6.83
N ASN A 289 -30.06 -28.31 -7.11
CA ASN A 289 -30.70 -28.33 -8.43
C ASN A 289 -31.30 -26.98 -8.84
N THR A 290 -31.47 -26.06 -7.91
CA THR A 290 -31.94 -24.68 -8.16
C THR A 290 -30.81 -23.65 -8.13
N ASN A 291 -29.53 -24.07 -8.20
CA ASN A 291 -28.35 -23.20 -8.06
C ASN A 291 -28.36 -22.35 -6.77
N PHE A 292 -29.09 -22.79 -5.74
CA PHE A 292 -29.33 -22.00 -4.52
C PHE A 292 -29.98 -20.62 -4.78
N GLU A 293 -30.62 -20.41 -5.94
CA GLU A 293 -31.34 -19.18 -6.28
C GLU A 293 -32.78 -19.22 -5.72
N GLY A 294 -33.07 -18.36 -4.73
CA GLY A 294 -34.41 -18.18 -4.15
C GLY A 294 -34.46 -17.95 -2.64
N ALA A 295 -35.59 -17.42 -2.14
CA ALA A 295 -35.90 -17.43 -0.70
C ALA A 295 -35.85 -18.88 -0.18
N ALA A 296 -35.41 -19.10 1.06
CA ALA A 296 -35.16 -20.43 1.58
C ALA A 296 -36.33 -21.38 1.34
N LYS A 297 -36.14 -22.37 0.46
CA LYS A 297 -36.81 -23.66 0.61
C LYS A 297 -36.62 -24.08 2.07
N ASP A 298 -37.68 -24.62 2.67
CA ASP A 298 -37.65 -25.08 4.06
C ASP A 298 -36.35 -25.86 4.35
N THR A 299 -35.59 -25.40 5.34
CA THR A 299 -34.31 -26.00 5.78
C THR A 299 -34.54 -26.95 6.95
N THR A 300 -35.72 -27.56 7.04
CA THR A 300 -36.18 -28.32 8.20
C THR A 300 -35.26 -29.47 8.56
N ALA A 301 -34.78 -30.24 7.58
CA ALA A 301 -33.88 -31.37 7.82
C ALA A 301 -32.47 -30.89 8.20
N ARG A 302 -31.95 -29.84 7.55
CA ARG A 302 -30.66 -29.23 7.92
C ARG A 302 -30.69 -28.56 9.29
N GLU A 303 -31.82 -27.95 9.69
CA GLU A 303 -32.04 -27.42 11.04
C GLU A 303 -32.03 -28.54 12.09
N ALA A 304 -32.67 -29.68 11.80
CA ALA A 304 -32.64 -30.84 12.68
C ALA A 304 -31.22 -31.43 12.82
N LEU A 305 -30.43 -31.50 11.73
CA LEU A 305 -29.02 -31.90 11.79
C LEU A 305 -28.19 -30.90 12.61
N GLN A 306 -28.40 -29.59 12.41
CA GLN A 306 -27.71 -28.55 13.18
C GLN A 306 -27.97 -28.72 14.69
N ALA A 307 -29.23 -28.95 15.09
CA ALA A 307 -29.57 -29.20 16.49
C ALA A 307 -28.88 -30.45 17.05
N GLY A 308 -28.85 -31.54 16.27
CA GLY A 308 -28.18 -32.77 16.67
C GLY A 308 -26.67 -32.62 16.83
N LEU A 309 -26.01 -31.91 15.90
CA LEU A 309 -24.57 -31.61 15.99
C LEU A 309 -24.28 -30.64 17.14
N ALA A 310 -25.12 -29.64 17.37
CA ALA A 310 -24.98 -28.73 18.50
C ALA A 310 -25.03 -29.48 19.84
N GLU A 311 -25.90 -30.49 19.98
CA GLU A 311 -25.92 -31.35 21.16
C GLU A 311 -24.66 -32.22 21.31
N ILE A 312 -24.13 -32.77 20.21
CA ILE A 312 -22.90 -33.57 20.21
C ILE A 312 -21.70 -32.76 20.68
N PHE A 313 -21.58 -31.51 20.24
CA PHE A 313 -20.42 -30.67 20.51
C PHE A 313 -20.59 -29.75 21.75
N ASN A 314 -21.67 -29.91 22.52
CA ASN A 314 -21.93 -29.13 23.73
C ASN A 314 -21.36 -29.79 25.00
N VAL A 315 -20.02 -29.88 25.09
CA VAL A 315 -19.32 -30.42 26.26
C VAL A 315 -18.78 -29.31 27.19
N THR A 316 -18.29 -29.67 28.37
CA THR A 316 -17.80 -28.76 29.41
C THR A 316 -16.85 -27.67 28.86
N ALA A 317 -17.12 -26.42 29.24
CA ALA A 317 -16.42 -25.22 28.78
C ALA A 317 -14.92 -25.21 29.15
N GLY A 318 -14.08 -24.63 28.27
CA GLY A 318 -12.66 -24.36 28.55
C GLY A 318 -11.66 -24.72 27.44
N ASN A 319 -12.11 -25.37 26.36
CA ASN A 319 -11.26 -25.73 25.21
C ASN A 319 -11.38 -24.71 24.07
N ASN A 320 -10.33 -24.55 23.26
CA ASN A 320 -10.31 -23.67 22.09
C ASN A 320 -9.76 -24.39 20.86
N PHE A 321 -10.28 -24.05 19.68
CA PHE A 321 -9.58 -24.25 18.42
C PHE A 321 -8.58 -23.11 18.24
N THR A 322 -7.30 -23.46 18.13
CA THR A 322 -6.22 -22.49 18.04
C THR A 322 -5.73 -22.38 16.60
N PHE A 323 -5.70 -21.15 16.09
CA PHE A 323 -5.19 -20.80 14.76
C PHE A 323 -4.00 -19.86 14.88
N GLN A 324 -3.13 -19.91 13.88
CA GLN A 324 -2.04 -18.96 13.71
C GLN A 324 -2.17 -18.25 12.36
N ASP A 325 -2.10 -16.93 12.37
CA ASP A 325 -2.10 -16.15 11.13
C ASP A 325 -0.72 -16.13 10.45
N SER A 326 -0.62 -15.52 9.26
CA SER A 326 0.65 -15.40 8.52
C SER A 326 1.72 -14.54 9.21
N LYS A 327 1.37 -13.75 10.24
CA LYS A 327 2.29 -12.92 11.02
C LYS A 327 2.72 -13.62 12.33
N GLY A 328 2.23 -14.84 12.57
CA GLY A 328 2.51 -15.61 13.77
C GLY A 328 1.57 -15.32 14.94
N GLN A 329 0.55 -14.47 14.78
CA GLN A 329 -0.42 -14.16 15.82
C GLN A 329 -1.35 -15.35 16.06
N ILE A 330 -1.54 -15.70 17.33
CA ILE A 330 -2.44 -16.78 17.76
C ILE A 330 -3.85 -16.24 17.98
N VAL A 331 -4.84 -16.97 17.47
CA VAL A 331 -6.28 -16.70 17.62
C VAL A 331 -6.96 -17.93 18.19
N ASN A 332 -7.71 -17.77 19.30
CA ASN A 332 -8.37 -18.87 19.98
C ASN A 332 -9.89 -18.80 19.82
N ILE A 333 -10.47 -19.75 19.09
CA ILE A 333 -11.93 -19.85 18.94
C ILE A 333 -12.49 -20.81 20.00
N PRO A 334 -13.32 -20.34 20.95
CA PRO A 334 -13.85 -21.21 22.00
C PRO A 334 -14.67 -22.36 21.45
N TYR A 335 -14.41 -23.56 21.95
CA TYR A 335 -15.13 -24.78 21.62
C TYR A 335 -16.54 -24.76 22.24
N THR A 336 -17.47 -24.15 21.53
CA THR A 336 -18.88 -24.08 21.92
C THR A 336 -19.78 -24.27 20.71
N ALA A 337 -20.95 -24.87 20.91
CA ALA A 337 -21.92 -25.07 19.84
C ALA A 337 -22.31 -23.76 19.13
N ALA A 338 -22.34 -22.62 19.84
CA ALA A 338 -22.63 -21.32 19.24
C ALA A 338 -21.55 -20.85 18.24
N ASN A 339 -20.28 -21.14 18.54
CA ASN A 339 -19.15 -20.76 17.69
C ASN A 339 -18.98 -21.71 16.50
N ILE A 340 -19.38 -22.98 16.64
CA ILE A 340 -19.06 -24.00 15.63
C ILE A 340 -20.23 -24.65 14.89
N CYS A 341 -21.43 -24.60 15.47
CA CYS A 341 -22.64 -25.12 14.87
C CYS A 341 -23.84 -24.19 15.17
N PRO A 342 -23.83 -22.94 14.68
CA PRO A 342 -24.87 -21.99 15.03
C PRO A 342 -26.24 -22.34 14.42
N PRO A 343 -27.34 -22.05 15.14
CA PRO A 343 -28.69 -22.20 14.61
C PRO A 343 -29.01 -21.20 13.51
N LYS A 344 -30.05 -21.49 12.71
CA LYS A 344 -30.46 -20.72 11.52
C LYS A 344 -30.75 -19.25 11.79
N ASN A 345 -31.31 -18.93 12.96
CA ASN A 345 -31.59 -17.56 13.37
C ASN A 345 -30.32 -16.75 13.65
N GLN A 346 -29.18 -17.41 13.90
CA GLN A 346 -27.87 -16.78 14.03
C GLN A 346 -27.14 -16.77 12.69
N ASN A 347 -27.11 -17.89 11.96
CA ASN A 347 -26.44 -17.99 10.67
C ASN A 347 -27.18 -18.94 9.70
N SER A 348 -28.06 -18.37 8.88
CA SER A 348 -28.85 -19.14 7.91
C SER A 348 -28.03 -19.70 6.74
N GLN A 349 -26.93 -19.03 6.37
CA GLN A 349 -26.04 -19.47 5.29
C GLN A 349 -25.21 -20.69 5.72
N TYR A 350 -24.79 -20.74 6.98
CA TYR A 350 -24.17 -21.92 7.58
C TYR A 350 -25.14 -23.10 7.53
N VAL A 351 -26.37 -22.96 8.04
CA VAL A 351 -27.35 -24.06 8.06
C VAL A 351 -27.66 -24.56 6.66
N ARG A 352 -27.81 -23.66 5.67
CA ARG A 352 -27.98 -24.04 4.25
C ARG A 352 -26.81 -24.85 3.70
N ARG A 353 -25.59 -24.62 4.19
CA ARG A 353 -24.34 -25.26 3.75
C ARG A 353 -23.74 -26.22 4.78
N ILE A 354 -24.57 -26.73 5.71
CA ILE A 354 -24.13 -27.67 6.73
C ILE A 354 -23.70 -29.01 6.12
N ILE A 355 -24.22 -29.33 4.93
CA ILE A 355 -23.74 -30.41 4.07
C ILE A 355 -22.88 -29.81 2.96
N ASP A 356 -21.64 -30.28 2.84
CA ASP A 356 -20.75 -29.86 1.76
C ASP A 356 -20.82 -30.85 0.58
N ILE A 357 -21.73 -30.56 -0.36
CA ILE A 357 -21.89 -31.35 -1.59
C ILE A 357 -20.66 -31.25 -2.50
N ASP A 358 -20.00 -30.09 -2.54
CA ASP A 358 -18.83 -29.89 -3.40
C ASP A 358 -17.62 -30.67 -2.87
N GLY A 359 -17.56 -30.95 -1.57
CA GLY A 359 -16.61 -31.89 -0.97
C GLY A 359 -16.86 -33.37 -1.30
N MET A 360 -17.94 -33.71 -2.04
CA MET A 360 -18.24 -35.08 -2.46
C MET A 360 -17.67 -35.45 -3.83
N TYR A 361 -17.19 -34.49 -4.62
CA TYR A 361 -16.63 -34.78 -5.94
C TYR A 361 -15.34 -35.60 -5.81
N LYS A 362 -15.33 -36.79 -6.41
CA LYS A 362 -14.09 -37.53 -6.70
C LYS A 362 -13.51 -36.96 -8.00
N GLY A 363 -12.19 -37.03 -8.20
CA GLY A 363 -11.45 -36.45 -9.34
C GLY A 363 -11.95 -36.74 -10.77
N SER A 364 -13.01 -37.55 -10.95
CA SER A 364 -13.71 -37.79 -12.22
C SER A 364 -14.96 -36.90 -12.46
N GLY A 365 -15.27 -35.94 -11.57
CA GLY A 365 -16.38 -35.00 -11.76
C GLY A 365 -17.79 -35.59 -11.59
N GLN A 366 -17.92 -36.85 -11.17
CA GLN A 366 -19.20 -37.52 -10.94
C GLN A 366 -19.54 -37.59 -9.44
N ARG A 367 -20.76 -37.15 -9.08
CA ARG A 367 -21.34 -37.30 -7.74
C ARG A 367 -21.88 -38.73 -7.56
N SER A 368 -21.60 -39.38 -6.43
CA SER A 368 -22.29 -40.64 -6.09
C SER A 368 -23.73 -40.33 -5.68
N VAL A 369 -24.71 -40.81 -6.44
CA VAL A 369 -26.15 -40.66 -6.14
C VAL A 369 -26.57 -41.53 -4.94
N ARG A 370 -25.71 -42.47 -4.51
CA ARG A 370 -25.93 -43.34 -3.34
C ARG A 370 -24.77 -43.18 -2.36
N ALA A 371 -24.77 -42.09 -1.60
CA ALA A 371 -23.84 -41.87 -0.50
C ALA A 371 -24.49 -42.33 0.81
N THR A 372 -23.74 -43.03 1.66
CA THR A 372 -24.17 -43.31 3.04
C THR A 372 -23.80 -42.16 3.96
N SER A 373 -24.35 -42.09 5.18
CA SER A 373 -24.02 -41.03 6.15
C SER A 373 -22.53 -40.92 6.48
N GLN A 374 -21.73 -41.99 6.28
CA GLN A 374 -20.27 -41.98 6.43
C GLN A 374 -19.55 -41.28 5.26
N ASP A 375 -20.16 -41.26 4.08
CA ASP A 375 -19.58 -40.68 2.86
C ASP A 375 -19.87 -39.18 2.72
N ILE A 376 -20.85 -38.68 3.47
CA ILE A 376 -21.40 -37.32 3.35
C ILE A 376 -20.56 -36.35 4.21
N PRO A 377 -19.89 -35.35 3.59
CA PRO A 377 -19.18 -34.33 4.32
C PRO A 377 -20.16 -33.38 5.03
N ILE A 378 -20.01 -33.26 6.34
CA ILE A 378 -20.66 -32.24 7.16
C ILE A 378 -19.70 -31.09 7.40
N THR A 379 -20.23 -29.90 7.63
CA THR A 379 -19.46 -28.67 7.82
C THR A 379 -19.67 -28.13 9.22
N LEU A 380 -18.57 -27.82 9.92
CA LEU A 380 -18.55 -26.92 11.07
C LEU A 380 -18.04 -25.55 10.64
N ILE A 381 -18.49 -24.50 11.31
CA ILE A 381 -17.93 -23.16 11.16
C ILE A 381 -16.97 -22.89 12.31
N MET A 382 -16.03 -21.96 12.14
CA MET A 382 -15.16 -21.46 13.20
C MET A 382 -15.22 -19.95 13.12
N ARG A 383 -15.75 -19.37 14.19
CA ARG A 383 -16.02 -17.93 14.35
C ARG A 383 -16.22 -17.63 15.83
N LEU A 384 -16.10 -16.37 16.22
CA LEU A 384 -16.41 -15.94 17.58
C LEU A 384 -17.82 -15.32 17.62
N GLN A 385 -18.72 -15.91 18.38
CA GLN A 385 -20.06 -15.37 18.65
C GLN A 385 -20.00 -14.42 19.86
N GLY A 386 -19.83 -13.12 19.61
CA GLY A 386 -19.92 -12.06 20.64
C GLY A 386 -21.18 -11.20 20.52
N ALA A 387 -21.67 -10.65 21.64
CA ALA A 387 -22.71 -9.62 21.65
C ALA A 387 -22.16 -8.25 21.20
N ASP A 388 -20.88 -7.98 21.51
CA ASP A 388 -20.30 -6.63 21.43
C ASP A 388 -19.09 -6.50 20.50
N GLY A 389 -18.66 -7.61 19.86
CA GLY A 389 -17.61 -7.57 18.85
C GLY A 389 -16.30 -6.93 19.33
N GLN A 390 -15.86 -7.19 20.56
CA GLN A 390 -14.54 -6.76 21.02
C GLN A 390 -13.87 -7.92 21.75
N GLY A 391 -12.91 -8.53 21.06
CA GLY A 391 -12.00 -9.54 21.61
C GLY A 391 -10.86 -9.75 20.64
N ASN A 392 -9.65 -9.99 21.16
CA ASN A 392 -8.45 -10.25 20.35
C ASN A 392 -8.46 -11.63 19.65
N ASP A 393 -9.57 -12.37 19.80
CA ASP A 393 -9.74 -13.76 19.38
C ASP A 393 -10.66 -13.93 18.15
N GLU A 394 -10.97 -12.84 17.43
CA GLU A 394 -11.69 -12.93 16.17
C GLU A 394 -10.74 -13.22 15.00
N LEU A 395 -11.20 -14.03 14.05
CA LEU A 395 -10.48 -14.21 12.79
C LEU A 395 -10.59 -12.92 11.97
N ALA A 396 -9.44 -12.36 11.57
CA ALA A 396 -9.38 -11.24 10.66
C ALA A 396 -9.87 -11.64 9.27
N THR A 397 -10.38 -10.66 8.50
CA THR A 397 -10.72 -10.85 7.08
C THR A 397 -9.46 -10.86 6.22
N ASN A 398 -9.56 -11.40 5.00
CA ASN A 398 -8.47 -11.47 4.02
C ASN A 398 -7.14 -11.98 4.59
N THR A 399 -7.20 -12.97 5.49
CA THR A 399 -6.06 -13.43 6.29
C THR A 399 -5.89 -14.95 6.20
N ASN A 400 -4.65 -15.39 6.00
CA ASN A 400 -4.30 -16.81 5.97
C ASN A 400 -4.18 -17.36 7.39
N TYR A 401 -4.87 -18.46 7.68
CA TYR A 401 -4.82 -19.13 8.97
C TYR A 401 -4.42 -20.59 8.84
N THR A 402 -3.48 -20.99 9.70
CA THR A 402 -3.05 -22.38 9.90
C THR A 402 -3.61 -22.89 11.22
N PHE A 403 -4.20 -24.08 11.23
CA PHE A 403 -4.66 -24.72 12.47
C PHE A 403 -3.47 -25.25 13.27
N VAL A 404 -3.38 -24.83 14.53
CA VAL A 404 -2.29 -25.22 15.44
C VAL A 404 -2.70 -26.44 16.27
N GLY A 405 -3.95 -26.51 16.70
CA GLY A 405 -4.46 -27.61 17.51
C GLY A 405 -5.63 -27.23 18.40
N LEU A 406 -6.05 -28.16 19.23
CA LEU A 406 -6.99 -27.92 20.34
C LEU A 406 -6.21 -27.61 21.62
N THR A 407 -6.57 -26.54 22.32
CA THR A 407 -5.95 -26.15 23.59
C THR A 407 -6.98 -26.14 24.72
N GLY A 408 -6.58 -26.45 25.95
CA GLY A 408 -7.46 -26.49 27.13
C GLY A 408 -6.99 -27.51 28.19
N SER A 409 -7.51 -27.40 29.41
CA SER A 409 -7.02 -28.14 30.59
C SER A 409 -7.13 -29.68 30.50
N ASN A 410 -7.93 -30.21 29.58
CA ASN A 410 -8.23 -31.64 29.46
C ASN A 410 -7.99 -32.21 28.04
N ILE A 411 -7.27 -31.50 27.16
CA ILE A 411 -7.03 -31.94 25.77
C ILE A 411 -5.72 -32.73 25.64
N LYS A 412 -5.77 -33.86 24.93
CA LYS A 412 -4.59 -34.63 24.50
C LYS A 412 -4.66 -34.86 22.99
N ASN A 413 -3.53 -34.79 22.29
CA ASN A 413 -3.37 -35.23 20.89
C ASN A 413 -4.43 -34.75 19.87
N ASN A 414 -4.96 -33.53 20.01
CA ASN A 414 -6.05 -33.00 19.18
C ASN A 414 -7.33 -33.89 19.16
N GLU A 415 -7.57 -34.66 20.22
CA GLU A 415 -8.80 -35.41 20.40
C GLU A 415 -9.96 -34.43 20.68
N LEU A 416 -11.01 -34.48 19.85
CA LEU A 416 -12.15 -33.58 19.95
C LEU A 416 -13.20 -34.17 20.92
N PRO A 417 -13.41 -33.58 22.10
CA PRO A 417 -14.38 -34.09 23.07
C PRO A 417 -15.81 -33.86 22.59
N ILE A 418 -16.66 -34.87 22.74
CA ILE A 418 -18.08 -34.85 22.36
C ILE A 418 -18.96 -35.35 23.52
N LYS A 419 -20.28 -35.29 23.32
CA LYS A 419 -21.30 -35.80 24.23
C LYS A 419 -20.96 -37.20 24.81
N ASP A 420 -21.40 -37.42 26.04
CA ASP A 420 -21.24 -38.66 26.82
C ASP A 420 -19.77 -39.00 27.17
N ASP A 421 -18.94 -37.96 27.40
CA ASP A 421 -17.50 -38.07 27.72
C ASP A 421 -16.68 -38.87 26.69
N LYS A 422 -17.17 -38.92 25.44
CA LYS A 422 -16.47 -39.57 24.33
C LYS A 422 -15.60 -38.59 23.56
N ILE A 423 -14.69 -39.13 22.75
CA ILE A 423 -13.78 -38.35 21.90
C ILE A 423 -13.88 -38.77 20.43
N LEU A 424 -13.63 -37.81 19.54
CA LEU A 424 -13.33 -38.05 18.14
C LEU A 424 -11.84 -37.84 17.89
N THR A 425 -11.25 -38.75 17.12
CA THR A 425 -9.84 -38.68 16.70
C THR A 425 -9.72 -38.11 15.28
N GLY A 426 -8.50 -37.85 14.80
CA GLY A 426 -8.25 -37.45 13.41
C GLY A 426 -8.54 -35.98 13.07
N LEU A 427 -8.70 -35.12 14.06
CA LEU A 427 -8.91 -33.69 13.83
C LEU A 427 -7.64 -33.05 13.23
N ASN A 428 -7.75 -32.64 11.98
CA ASN A 428 -6.79 -31.79 11.30
C ASN A 428 -7.54 -30.84 10.36
N ILE A 429 -7.46 -29.53 10.60
CA ILE A 429 -8.17 -28.54 9.82
C ILE A 429 -7.20 -27.97 8.78
N PRO A 430 -7.45 -28.16 7.47
CA PRO A 430 -6.56 -27.62 6.44
C PRO A 430 -6.43 -26.10 6.53
N GLN A 431 -5.32 -25.55 6.04
CA GLN A 431 -5.11 -24.10 5.98
C GLN A 431 -6.21 -23.43 5.13
N ALA A 432 -6.71 -22.28 5.59
CA ALA A 432 -7.71 -21.49 4.87
C ALA A 432 -7.39 -19.99 4.92
N THR A 433 -7.75 -19.29 3.84
CA THR A 433 -7.73 -17.82 3.77
C THR A 433 -9.14 -17.29 3.99
N THR A 434 -9.36 -16.49 5.02
CA THR A 434 -10.64 -15.82 5.23
C THR A 434 -10.96 -14.85 4.09
N ALA A 435 -12.24 -14.68 3.80
CA ALA A 435 -12.71 -13.82 2.71
C ALA A 435 -12.44 -12.33 2.98
N LYS A 436 -12.47 -11.51 1.91
CA LYS A 436 -12.36 -10.07 2.01
C LYS A 436 -13.60 -9.48 2.70
N ALA A 437 -13.39 -8.49 3.56
CA ALA A 437 -14.46 -7.73 4.19
C ALA A 437 -15.30 -7.00 3.12
N PRO A 438 -16.65 -7.04 3.21
CA PRO A 438 -17.48 -6.18 2.37
C PRO A 438 -17.19 -4.70 2.68
N SER A 439 -17.13 -3.87 1.64
CA SER A 439 -16.96 -2.42 1.83
C SER A 439 -18.18 -1.80 2.49
N THR A 440 -17.96 -0.70 3.21
CA THR A 440 -19.03 0.14 3.73
C THR A 440 -19.27 1.34 2.83
N ILE A 441 -20.50 1.84 2.85
CA ILE A 441 -20.89 3.07 2.17
C ILE A 441 -21.33 4.10 3.22
N ASN A 442 -20.70 5.27 3.18
CA ASN A 442 -21.01 6.40 4.03
C ASN A 442 -21.53 7.53 3.15
N VAL A 443 -22.70 8.06 3.50
CA VAL A 443 -23.35 9.15 2.77
C VAL A 443 -23.39 10.38 3.68
N MET A 444 -22.91 11.52 3.19
CA MET A 444 -22.94 12.78 3.95
C MET A 444 -24.39 13.16 4.30
N ASN A 445 -24.61 13.60 5.54
CA ASN A 445 -25.91 14.02 6.11
C ASN A 445 -27.01 12.93 6.27
N ASN A 446 -26.70 11.63 6.08
CA ASN A 446 -27.54 10.43 6.32
C ASN A 446 -28.99 10.49 5.75
N ALA A 447 -29.41 9.64 4.78
CA ALA A 447 -29.23 8.19 4.79
C ALA A 447 -29.63 7.48 3.49
N ILE A 448 -29.21 6.22 3.42
CA ILE A 448 -29.81 5.21 2.55
C ILE A 448 -31.19 4.85 3.11
N TYR A 449 -32.17 4.77 2.23
CA TYR A 449 -33.54 4.39 2.54
C TYR A 449 -33.86 3.01 1.98
N GLU A 450 -34.75 2.29 2.65
CA GLU A 450 -35.29 1.01 2.21
C GLU A 450 -36.80 1.13 1.92
N GLU A 451 -37.24 0.64 0.76
CA GLU A 451 -38.66 0.45 0.45
C GLU A 451 -39.10 -0.98 0.78
N THR A 452 -40.13 -1.11 1.62
CA THR A 452 -40.77 -2.40 1.94
C THR A 452 -42.22 -2.37 1.52
N THR A 453 -42.69 -3.41 0.82
CA THR A 453 -44.10 -3.56 0.44
C THR A 453 -44.76 -4.64 1.27
N THR A 454 -45.76 -4.27 2.07
CA THR A 454 -46.56 -5.20 2.87
C THR A 454 -48.03 -4.98 2.58
N GLY A 455 -48.73 -6.01 2.10
CA GLY A 455 -50.18 -5.93 1.82
C GLY A 455 -50.57 -4.88 0.77
N GLY A 456 -49.69 -4.57 -0.19
CA GLY A 456 -49.92 -3.56 -1.23
C GLY A 456 -49.53 -2.12 -0.86
N ASN A 457 -49.19 -1.85 0.41
CA ASN A 457 -48.68 -0.55 0.84
C ASN A 457 -47.15 -0.55 0.85
N THR A 458 -46.53 0.52 0.33
CA THR A 458 -45.08 0.71 0.35
C THR A 458 -44.70 1.68 1.46
N THR A 459 -43.85 1.23 2.37
CA THR A 459 -43.28 2.04 3.46
C THR A 459 -41.81 2.29 3.19
N THR A 460 -41.37 3.53 3.39
CA THR A 460 -39.97 3.95 3.32
C THR A 460 -39.40 4.06 4.72
N THR A 461 -38.25 3.47 4.98
CA THR A 461 -37.55 3.60 6.28
C THR A 461 -36.09 3.97 6.06
N GLN A 462 -35.61 4.90 6.87
CA GLN A 462 -34.20 5.29 6.91
C GLN A 462 -33.36 4.17 7.53
N VAL A 463 -32.25 3.81 6.89
CA VAL A 463 -31.30 2.86 7.47
C VAL A 463 -30.29 3.62 8.33
N SER A 464 -30.16 3.19 9.58
CA SER A 464 -29.24 3.77 10.57
C SER A 464 -28.05 2.85 10.85
N GLY A 465 -26.88 3.44 11.11
CA GLY A 465 -25.64 2.72 11.45
C GLY A 465 -24.75 2.44 10.23
N THR A 466 -23.73 1.60 10.42
CA THR A 466 -22.81 1.18 9.36
C THR A 466 -23.55 0.33 8.34
N PHE A 467 -23.53 0.74 7.07
CA PHE A 467 -24.19 0.02 5.98
C PHE A 467 -23.17 -0.61 5.04
N TYR A 468 -23.25 -1.92 4.86
CA TYR A 468 -22.34 -2.67 3.99
C TYR A 468 -22.91 -2.76 2.57
N THR A 469 -22.03 -2.61 1.58
CA THR A 469 -22.38 -2.71 0.16
C THR A 469 -23.04 -4.04 -0.18
N SER A 470 -22.61 -5.15 0.44
CA SER A 470 -23.21 -6.49 0.27
C SER A 470 -24.67 -6.60 0.72
N GLN A 471 -25.20 -5.63 1.47
CA GLN A 471 -26.60 -5.58 1.88
C GLN A 471 -27.50 -4.89 0.85
N LEU A 472 -26.92 -4.22 -0.16
CA LEU A 472 -27.66 -3.49 -1.18
C LEU A 472 -28.42 -4.41 -2.14
N ALA A 473 -29.61 -3.96 -2.51
CA ALA A 473 -30.57 -4.60 -3.39
C ALA A 473 -31.46 -3.50 -3.98
N LYS A 474 -32.23 -3.80 -5.04
CA LYS A 474 -33.07 -2.81 -5.75
C LYS A 474 -34.13 -2.08 -4.92
N LYS A 475 -34.34 -2.47 -3.65
CA LYS A 475 -35.20 -1.78 -2.67
C LYS A 475 -34.50 -0.67 -1.90
N TYR A 476 -33.17 -0.60 -1.93
CA TYR A 476 -32.39 0.43 -1.24
C TYR A 476 -32.09 1.59 -2.19
N TYR A 477 -32.22 2.81 -1.68
CA TYR A 477 -32.01 4.01 -2.47
C TYR A 477 -31.41 5.17 -1.68
N LEU A 478 -30.66 6.03 -2.37
CA LEU A 478 -30.24 7.34 -1.89
C LEU A 478 -31.34 8.36 -2.22
N ASN A 479 -31.80 9.10 -1.21
CA ASN A 479 -32.72 10.21 -1.45
C ASN A 479 -31.96 11.42 -2.03
N VAL A 480 -32.14 11.68 -3.32
CA VAL A 480 -31.51 12.81 -4.02
C VAL A 480 -32.01 14.17 -3.53
N GLY A 481 -33.16 14.20 -2.86
CA GLY A 481 -33.67 15.40 -2.18
C GLY A 481 -32.76 15.84 -1.04
N ASP A 482 -32.33 14.89 -0.20
CA ASP A 482 -31.49 15.17 0.97
C ASP A 482 -30.01 15.27 0.60
N PHE A 483 -29.58 14.52 -0.43
CA PHE A 483 -28.21 14.54 -0.91
C PHE A 483 -27.82 15.84 -1.62
N ASP A 484 -28.78 16.59 -2.18
CA ASP A 484 -28.55 17.84 -2.91
C ASP A 484 -27.37 17.79 -3.91
N PHE A 485 -27.67 17.40 -5.16
CA PHE A 485 -26.70 17.41 -6.25
C PHE A 485 -26.17 18.79 -6.65
N THR A 486 -26.72 19.87 -6.10
CA THR A 486 -26.24 21.24 -6.38
C THR A 486 -25.18 21.71 -5.39
N SER A 487 -24.99 20.99 -4.28
CA SER A 487 -23.97 21.31 -3.27
C SER A 487 -22.57 20.87 -3.71
N ALA A 488 -21.62 21.80 -3.66
CA ALA A 488 -20.20 21.53 -3.95
C ALA A 488 -19.53 20.57 -2.95
N ASP A 489 -20.12 20.42 -1.76
CA ASP A 489 -19.66 19.47 -0.73
C ASP A 489 -20.08 18.03 -1.08
N ASN A 490 -21.16 17.86 -1.85
CA ASN A 490 -21.72 16.56 -2.23
C ASN A 490 -21.32 16.13 -3.64
N VAL A 491 -21.26 17.08 -4.58
CA VAL A 491 -20.91 16.82 -5.98
C VAL A 491 -19.94 17.88 -6.49
N GLU A 492 -18.86 17.42 -7.12
CA GLU A 492 -17.92 18.24 -7.87
C GLU A 492 -17.99 17.85 -9.34
N ALA A 493 -18.56 18.73 -10.16
CA ALA A 493 -18.58 18.58 -11.62
C ALA A 493 -17.52 19.50 -12.24
N ARG A 494 -16.60 18.94 -13.03
CA ARG A 494 -15.54 19.69 -13.71
C ARG A 494 -15.23 19.08 -15.08
N GLY A 495 -15.32 19.87 -16.14
CA GLY A 495 -15.02 19.44 -17.51
C GLY A 495 -15.83 18.22 -17.91
N THR A 496 -15.16 17.10 -18.15
CA THR A 496 -15.73 15.80 -18.55
C THR A 496 -16.00 14.85 -17.37
N THR A 497 -15.86 15.34 -16.14
CA THR A 497 -15.84 14.50 -14.94
C THR A 497 -16.86 14.98 -13.90
N ILE A 498 -17.50 14.03 -13.22
CA ILE A 498 -18.36 14.26 -12.05
C ILE A 498 -17.85 13.38 -10.90
N ARG A 499 -17.53 14.00 -9.77
CA ARG A 499 -17.09 13.33 -8.54
C ARG A 499 -18.13 13.50 -7.43
N PHE A 500 -18.54 12.40 -6.82
CA PHE A 500 -19.55 12.35 -5.75
C PHE A 500 -18.89 12.37 -4.38
N LYS A 501 -18.51 13.55 -3.88
CA LYS A 501 -17.87 13.75 -2.58
C LYS A 501 -18.76 13.36 -1.40
N GLY A 502 -20.08 13.43 -1.58
CA GLY A 502 -21.05 13.03 -0.56
C GLY A 502 -21.20 11.51 -0.42
N ILE A 503 -20.64 10.69 -1.33
CA ILE A 503 -20.70 9.22 -1.29
C ILE A 503 -19.29 8.68 -1.11
N LYS A 504 -19.05 8.04 0.04
CA LYS A 504 -17.74 7.58 0.45
C LYS A 504 -17.72 6.08 0.70
N PHE A 505 -16.90 5.37 -0.06
CA PHE A 505 -16.69 3.93 0.09
C PHE A 505 -15.48 3.65 0.99
N VAL A 506 -15.65 2.89 2.05
CA VAL A 506 -14.52 2.42 2.87
C VAL A 506 -14.34 0.93 2.60
N ASP A 507 -13.26 0.60 1.92
CA ASP A 507 -12.99 -0.72 1.36
C ASP A 507 -11.59 -1.22 1.77
N PRO A 508 -11.41 -1.68 3.03
CA PRO A 508 -10.09 -1.96 3.58
C PRO A 508 -9.38 -3.16 2.91
N ASP A 509 -10.15 -4.12 2.38
CA ASP A 509 -9.62 -5.34 1.73
C ASP A 509 -9.64 -5.25 0.19
N ASP A 510 -9.88 -4.05 -0.36
CA ASP A 510 -10.05 -3.81 -1.81
C ASP A 510 -11.02 -4.85 -2.43
N SER A 511 -12.20 -4.98 -1.80
CA SER A 511 -13.25 -5.91 -2.22
C SER A 511 -14.06 -5.40 -3.41
N ILE A 512 -14.15 -4.09 -3.65
CA ILE A 512 -14.81 -3.53 -4.83
C ILE A 512 -13.87 -3.68 -6.03
N VAL A 513 -14.29 -4.50 -7.00
CA VAL A 513 -13.55 -4.76 -8.23
C VAL A 513 -14.04 -3.91 -9.40
N LYS A 514 -15.30 -3.45 -9.34
CA LYS A 514 -15.91 -2.61 -10.37
C LYS A 514 -17.00 -1.74 -9.77
N ILE A 515 -17.09 -0.49 -10.21
CA ILE A 515 -18.21 0.40 -9.89
C ILE A 515 -18.68 1.10 -11.17
N GLU A 516 -19.99 1.16 -11.35
CA GLU A 516 -20.62 1.74 -12.54
C GLU A 516 -21.82 2.59 -12.14
N MET A 517 -22.14 3.57 -12.97
CA MET A 517 -23.30 4.44 -12.78
C MET A 517 -24.16 4.44 -14.04
N LYS A 518 -25.48 4.30 -13.86
CA LYS A 518 -26.44 4.38 -14.98
C LYS A 518 -27.15 5.72 -14.97
N ASP A 519 -27.37 6.27 -16.15
CA ASP A 519 -28.20 7.46 -16.33
C ASP A 519 -29.69 7.12 -16.55
N SER A 520 -30.51 8.14 -16.79
CA SER A 520 -31.94 8.00 -17.07
C SER A 520 -32.26 7.34 -18.42
N GLU A 521 -31.27 7.19 -19.30
CA GLU A 521 -31.36 6.51 -20.60
C GLU A 521 -30.80 5.07 -20.52
N ASP A 522 -30.58 4.54 -19.31
CA ASP A 522 -29.95 3.25 -19.02
C ASP A 522 -28.52 3.11 -19.59
N LYS A 523 -27.88 4.22 -19.96
CA LYS A 523 -26.49 4.19 -20.40
C LYS A 523 -25.59 4.06 -19.18
N THR A 524 -24.66 3.11 -19.26
CA THR A 524 -23.72 2.79 -18.18
C THR A 524 -22.40 3.52 -18.37
N TYR A 525 -21.89 4.10 -17.29
CA TYR A 525 -20.61 4.77 -17.23
C TYR A 525 -19.74 4.08 -16.18
N THR A 526 -18.54 3.68 -16.57
CA THR A 526 -17.56 3.13 -15.63
C THR A 526 -17.10 4.21 -14.67
N GLY A 527 -17.14 3.90 -13.39
CA GLY A 527 -16.63 4.77 -12.33
C GLY A 527 -15.25 4.33 -11.85
N SER A 528 -14.51 5.29 -11.34
CA SER A 528 -13.27 5.07 -10.59
C SER A 528 -13.47 5.48 -9.13
N LEU A 529 -12.83 4.75 -8.22
CA LEU A 529 -12.80 5.09 -6.81
C LEU A 529 -11.52 5.89 -6.50
N ILE A 530 -11.67 7.18 -6.25
CA ILE A 530 -10.57 8.10 -5.96
C ILE A 530 -10.38 8.21 -4.46
N GLN A 531 -9.18 7.90 -3.97
CA GLN A 531 -8.87 7.98 -2.55
C GLN A 531 -9.12 9.40 -2.01
N VAL A 532 -9.84 9.50 -0.89
CA VAL A 532 -10.10 10.79 -0.22
C VAL A 532 -8.79 11.41 0.28
N ASP A 533 -7.95 10.56 0.86
CA ASP A 533 -6.60 10.89 1.30
C ASP A 533 -5.64 9.80 0.79
N PRO A 534 -4.76 10.10 -0.18
CA PRO A 534 -3.80 9.14 -0.73
C PRO A 534 -2.95 8.43 0.34
N ASP A 535 -2.74 9.11 1.47
CA ASP A 535 -1.85 8.68 2.55
C ASP A 535 -2.62 7.91 3.65
N ASP A 536 -3.96 7.94 3.65
CA ASP A 536 -4.81 7.26 4.64
C ASP A 536 -5.98 6.50 3.99
N LYS A 537 -5.80 5.17 3.85
CA LYS A 537 -6.82 4.24 3.33
C LYS A 537 -8.13 4.28 4.14
N THR A 538 -8.08 4.60 5.43
CA THR A 538 -9.25 4.60 6.31
C THR A 538 -10.21 5.75 6.04
N LYS A 539 -9.75 6.81 5.35
CA LYS A 539 -10.62 7.93 4.93
C LYS A 539 -11.59 7.53 3.82
N GLY A 540 -11.36 6.41 3.14
CA GLY A 540 -12.22 5.88 2.08
C GLY A 540 -11.95 6.50 0.71
N LYS A 541 -12.83 6.22 -0.25
CA LYS A 541 -12.73 6.61 -1.66
C LYS A 541 -14.03 7.26 -2.15
N TYR A 542 -13.93 8.31 -2.95
CA TYR A 542 -15.05 8.94 -3.66
C TYR A 542 -15.31 8.26 -5.01
N LEU A 543 -16.58 8.15 -5.40
CA LEU A 543 -16.93 7.75 -6.77
C LEU A 543 -16.70 8.91 -7.74
N GLN A 544 -15.98 8.63 -8.83
CA GLN A 544 -15.76 9.55 -9.95
C GLN A 544 -16.18 8.91 -11.26
N ILE A 545 -16.98 9.62 -12.06
CA ILE A 545 -17.32 9.27 -13.43
C ILE A 545 -16.56 10.22 -14.36
N SER A 546 -15.82 9.68 -15.33
CA SER A 546 -15.00 10.44 -16.28
C SER A 546 -15.40 10.14 -17.72
N GLY A 547 -14.89 10.93 -18.68
CA GLY A 547 -15.20 10.75 -20.11
C GLY A 547 -16.62 11.18 -20.52
N LEU A 548 -17.26 12.03 -19.71
CA LEU A 548 -18.54 12.67 -20.06
C LEU A 548 -18.33 13.78 -21.10
N ARG A 549 -19.42 14.23 -21.73
CA ARG A 549 -19.40 15.42 -22.58
C ARG A 549 -19.35 16.66 -21.71
N THR A 550 -18.56 17.66 -22.09
CA THR A 550 -18.53 18.96 -21.42
C THR A 550 -19.85 19.72 -21.62
N ASP A 551 -20.15 20.65 -20.71
CA ASP A 551 -21.36 21.51 -20.74
C ASP A 551 -22.69 20.74 -20.95
N SER A 552 -22.73 19.49 -20.53
CA SER A 552 -23.84 18.55 -20.74
C SER A 552 -24.49 18.14 -19.42
N ASN A 553 -25.81 17.95 -19.45
CA ASN A 553 -26.60 17.50 -18.30
C ASN A 553 -26.64 15.96 -18.23
N TYR A 554 -26.49 15.42 -17.02
CA TYR A 554 -26.59 13.99 -16.73
C TYR A 554 -27.56 13.75 -15.57
N ILE A 555 -28.50 12.82 -15.73
CA ILE A 555 -29.42 12.41 -14.67
C ILE A 555 -29.09 10.96 -14.30
N PHE A 556 -28.40 10.74 -13.19
CA PHE A 556 -28.01 9.40 -12.73
C PHE A 556 -29.13 8.74 -11.92
N THR A 557 -29.31 7.43 -12.10
CA THR A 557 -30.45 6.67 -11.54
C THR A 557 -30.03 5.44 -10.72
N GLU A 558 -28.85 4.88 -10.97
CA GLU A 558 -28.40 3.63 -10.33
C GLU A 558 -26.87 3.61 -10.19
N ILE A 559 -26.38 3.08 -9.06
CA ILE A 559 -24.98 2.73 -8.85
C ILE A 559 -24.89 1.21 -8.72
N ASP A 560 -24.13 0.61 -9.62
CA ASP A 560 -23.80 -0.82 -9.61
C ASP A 560 -22.42 -1.00 -8.98
N ILE A 561 -22.36 -1.79 -7.91
CA ILE A 561 -21.15 -2.06 -7.15
C ILE A 561 -20.86 -3.54 -7.27
N THR A 562 -19.82 -3.91 -8.01
CA THR A 562 -19.36 -5.30 -8.09
C THR A 562 -18.28 -5.50 -7.04
N SER A 563 -18.55 -6.36 -6.07
CA SER A 563 -17.59 -6.72 -5.03
C SER A 563 -17.25 -8.21 -5.08
N ASN A 564 -16.04 -8.55 -4.65
CA ASN A 564 -15.56 -9.91 -4.48
C ASN A 564 -15.16 -10.12 -3.02
N THR A 565 -16.09 -10.64 -2.21
CA THR A 565 -15.85 -10.96 -0.80
C THR A 565 -15.40 -12.41 -0.64
N ASP A 566 -16.22 -13.37 -1.08
CA ASP A 566 -16.01 -14.81 -0.89
C ASP A 566 -15.44 -15.52 -2.14
N GLY A 567 -14.53 -14.88 -2.87
CA GLY A 567 -13.97 -15.41 -4.11
C GLY A 567 -14.97 -15.46 -5.27
N LYS A 568 -16.13 -14.80 -5.12
CA LYS A 568 -17.18 -14.68 -6.14
C LYS A 568 -17.58 -13.23 -6.29
N GLU A 569 -17.68 -12.78 -7.54
CA GLU A 569 -18.20 -11.46 -7.86
C GLU A 569 -19.71 -11.41 -7.61
N GLN A 570 -20.14 -10.40 -6.87
CA GLN A 570 -21.55 -10.09 -6.63
C GLN A 570 -21.83 -8.63 -6.96
N VAL A 571 -22.93 -8.39 -7.67
CA VAL A 571 -23.39 -7.05 -8.01
C VAL A 571 -24.43 -6.60 -7.00
N SER A 572 -24.07 -5.56 -6.27
CA SER A 572 -24.88 -4.85 -5.30
C SER A 572 -25.37 -3.54 -5.92
N VAL A 573 -26.67 -3.26 -5.80
CA VAL A 573 -27.31 -2.14 -6.51
C VAL A 573 -27.85 -1.10 -5.52
N LEU A 574 -27.44 0.16 -5.68
CA LEU A 574 -28.02 1.31 -4.97
C LEU A 574 -28.78 2.20 -5.95
N GLN A 575 -30.07 2.42 -5.70
CA GLN A 575 -30.89 3.30 -6.55
C GLN A 575 -30.71 4.77 -6.16
N LEU A 576 -30.90 5.69 -7.11
CA LEU A 576 -31.03 7.14 -6.86
C LEU A 576 -32.48 7.54 -7.10
N LYS A 577 -33.17 7.95 -6.03
CA LYS A 577 -34.60 8.26 -6.07
C LYS A 577 -34.92 9.53 -5.30
N GLU A 578 -36.06 10.11 -5.58
CA GLU A 578 -36.64 11.20 -4.81
C GLU A 578 -37.74 10.64 -3.90
N LYS A 579 -37.61 10.94 -2.60
CA LYS A 579 -38.58 10.52 -1.59
C LYS A 579 -39.93 11.21 -1.82
N GLN A 580 -41.01 10.45 -1.66
CA GLN A 580 -42.39 10.96 -1.72
C GLN A 580 -43.00 11.10 -0.32
N THR A 581 -43.91 12.08 -0.14
CA THR A 581 -44.66 12.26 1.11
C THR A 581 -45.63 11.10 1.36
N THR A 582 -46.16 10.51 0.28
CA THR A 582 -47.06 9.34 0.29
C THR A 582 -46.78 8.48 -0.95
N GLY A 583 -46.59 7.17 -0.80
CA GLY A 583 -46.35 6.23 -1.91
C GLY A 583 -44.88 5.84 -2.12
N ALA A 584 -44.60 5.10 -3.20
CA ALA A 584 -43.24 4.66 -3.54
C ALA A 584 -42.36 5.83 -4.03
N ALA A 585 -41.07 5.76 -3.76
CA ALA A 585 -40.09 6.75 -4.20
C ALA A 585 -39.97 6.76 -5.73
N THR A 586 -39.83 7.96 -6.30
CA THR A 586 -39.76 8.16 -7.75
C THR A 586 -38.30 8.17 -8.23
N LYS A 587 -38.03 7.76 -9.47
CA LYS A 587 -36.69 7.85 -10.04
C LYS A 587 -36.15 9.29 -9.97
N ASN A 588 -34.84 9.44 -9.80
CA ASN A 588 -34.19 10.76 -9.85
C ASN A 588 -34.47 11.48 -11.17
N THR A 589 -34.75 12.78 -11.09
CA THR A 589 -34.93 13.69 -12.23
C THR A 589 -33.98 14.88 -12.21
N LYS A 590 -33.18 15.05 -11.15
CA LYS A 590 -32.29 16.19 -10.99
C LYS A 590 -31.02 16.00 -11.80
N PRO A 591 -30.71 16.89 -12.76
CA PRO A 591 -29.50 16.80 -13.56
C PRO A 591 -28.29 17.34 -12.80
N ILE A 592 -27.13 16.74 -13.04
CA ILE A 592 -25.82 17.31 -12.75
C ILE A 592 -25.26 17.83 -14.07
N LYS A 593 -24.88 19.11 -14.11
CA LYS A 593 -24.31 19.72 -15.29
C LYS A 593 -22.79 19.70 -15.21
N THR A 594 -22.16 19.06 -16.19
CA THR A 594 -20.71 19.17 -16.40
C THR A 594 -20.34 20.59 -16.82
N THR A 595 -19.14 21.05 -16.47
CA THR A 595 -18.71 22.41 -16.82
C THR A 595 -18.02 22.44 -18.19
N THR A 596 -17.94 23.63 -18.78
CA THR A 596 -16.97 23.89 -19.84
C THR A 596 -15.57 23.74 -19.25
N PHE A 597 -14.71 22.92 -19.86
CA PHE A 597 -13.29 22.92 -19.55
C PHE A 597 -12.70 24.28 -19.98
N SER A 598 -12.19 25.06 -19.03
CA SER A 598 -11.34 26.21 -19.37
C SER A 598 -9.90 25.75 -19.28
N GLU A 599 -9.18 25.85 -20.39
CA GLU A 599 -7.72 25.72 -20.36
C GLU A 599 -7.14 26.68 -19.31
N PRO A 600 -6.02 26.30 -18.65
CA PRO A 600 -5.35 27.19 -17.72
C PRO A 600 -4.98 28.49 -18.42
N LYS A 601 -5.04 29.59 -17.67
CA LYS A 601 -4.76 30.92 -18.22
C LYS A 601 -3.40 31.42 -17.71
N LEU A 602 -2.42 31.46 -18.61
CA LEU A 602 -1.15 32.13 -18.36
C LEU A 602 -1.34 33.64 -18.57
N GLU A 603 -0.98 34.45 -17.58
CA GLU A 603 -1.13 35.90 -17.61
C GLU A 603 0.10 36.60 -17.04
N LEU A 604 0.20 37.92 -17.24
CA LEU A 604 1.17 38.74 -16.53
C LEU A 604 0.87 38.77 -15.01
N GLY A 605 1.92 38.77 -14.19
CA GLY A 605 1.83 38.73 -12.73
C GLY A 605 1.11 39.93 -12.11
N ALA A 606 1.07 41.07 -12.81
CA ALA A 606 0.34 42.27 -12.42
C ALA A 606 -0.59 42.76 -13.55
N SER A 607 -1.40 43.77 -13.26
CA SER A 607 -2.38 44.30 -14.23
C SER A 607 -1.76 45.06 -15.40
N GLY A 608 -0.48 45.43 -15.31
CA GLY A 608 0.32 46.05 -16.36
C GLY A 608 1.83 45.89 -16.16
N PRO A 609 2.64 46.14 -17.20
CA PRO A 609 4.07 45.79 -17.24
C PRO A 609 4.97 46.56 -16.26
N LYS A 610 4.60 47.80 -15.91
CA LYS A 610 5.35 48.63 -14.94
C LYS A 610 4.99 48.39 -13.48
N GLN A 611 3.96 47.60 -13.20
CA GLN A 611 3.48 47.39 -11.83
C GLN A 611 4.30 46.35 -11.09
N MET A 612 4.32 46.47 -9.75
CA MET A 612 4.96 45.48 -8.89
C MET A 612 4.07 44.25 -8.74
N VAL A 613 4.70 43.08 -8.79
CA VAL A 613 4.18 41.78 -8.42
C VAL A 613 4.72 41.47 -7.03
N THR A 614 3.83 41.20 -6.09
CA THR A 614 4.21 40.67 -4.77
C THR A 614 4.25 39.15 -4.87
N LEU A 615 5.46 38.59 -4.78
CA LEU A 615 5.72 37.15 -4.75
C LEU A 615 5.60 36.62 -3.30
N PRO A 616 5.59 35.29 -3.10
CA PRO A 616 5.65 34.69 -1.77
C PRO A 616 6.77 35.29 -0.90
N GLY A 617 6.49 35.47 0.38
CA GLY A 617 7.41 36.15 1.32
C GLY A 617 7.37 37.68 1.27
N GLY A 618 6.45 38.27 0.49
CA GLY A 618 6.30 39.72 0.39
C GLY A 618 7.35 40.40 -0.50
N LEU A 619 8.09 39.62 -1.28
CA LEU A 619 9.10 40.12 -2.24
C LEU A 619 8.39 40.89 -3.36
N ASN A 620 8.84 42.10 -3.67
CA ASN A 620 8.22 42.96 -4.66
C ASN A 620 9.13 43.09 -5.88
N VAL A 621 8.64 42.62 -7.03
CA VAL A 621 9.37 42.65 -8.30
C VAL A 621 8.54 43.29 -9.39
N GLN A 622 9.13 44.07 -10.30
CA GLN A 622 8.39 44.63 -11.43
C GLN A 622 7.84 43.52 -12.35
N ALA A 623 6.66 43.65 -12.96
CA ALA A 623 6.09 42.60 -13.79
C ALA A 623 6.89 42.32 -15.08
N VAL A 624 7.41 43.38 -15.72
CA VAL A 624 8.26 43.32 -16.91
C VAL A 624 9.47 44.21 -16.72
N LYS A 625 10.65 43.73 -17.13
CA LYS A 625 11.90 44.50 -17.13
C LYS A 625 12.66 44.27 -18.43
N ASN A 626 13.09 45.35 -19.06
CA ASN A 626 13.74 45.33 -20.37
C ASN A 626 15.18 45.87 -20.25
N ASP A 627 16.09 45.26 -21.00
CA ASP A 627 17.47 45.68 -21.18
C ASP A 627 17.82 45.67 -22.67
N ALA A 628 19.01 46.14 -23.05
CA ALA A 628 19.41 46.18 -24.45
C ALA A 628 19.50 44.78 -25.09
N THR A 629 19.83 43.75 -24.32
CA THR A 629 20.02 42.39 -24.83
C THR A 629 19.24 41.34 -24.05
N SER A 630 18.32 41.75 -23.18
CA SER A 630 17.59 40.83 -22.31
C SER A 630 16.19 41.35 -21.97
N LEU A 631 15.24 40.43 -21.75
CA LEU A 631 13.86 40.71 -21.33
C LEU A 631 13.50 39.80 -20.16
N ARG A 632 12.76 40.31 -19.17
CA ARG A 632 12.31 39.51 -18.03
C ARG A 632 10.83 39.75 -17.73
N TYR A 633 10.07 38.66 -17.60
CA TYR A 633 8.64 38.65 -17.32
C TYR A 633 8.36 37.87 -16.05
N VAL A 634 7.46 38.38 -15.22
CA VAL A 634 6.84 37.62 -14.13
C VAL A 634 5.43 37.28 -14.57
N LEU A 635 5.21 36.01 -14.89
CA LEU A 635 3.93 35.47 -15.30
C LEU A 635 3.27 34.78 -14.12
N LYS A 636 1.95 34.67 -14.14
CA LYS A 636 1.16 33.93 -13.16
C LYS A 636 0.15 33.01 -13.85
N VAL A 637 -0.22 31.96 -13.14
CA VAL A 637 -1.31 31.06 -13.52
C VAL A 637 -2.00 30.55 -12.25
N ASP A 638 -3.32 30.49 -12.28
CA ASP A 638 -4.13 29.88 -11.23
C ASP A 638 -3.76 28.38 -11.12
N ASN A 639 -3.42 27.94 -9.92
CA ASN A 639 -3.10 26.56 -9.60
C ASN A 639 -3.97 26.05 -8.44
N SER A 640 -5.22 26.49 -8.37
CA SER A 640 -6.23 26.01 -7.40
C SER A 640 -6.50 24.51 -7.48
N GLU A 641 -6.14 23.88 -8.59
CA GLU A 641 -6.36 22.45 -8.85
C GLU A 641 -5.06 21.62 -8.74
N ASP A 642 -3.94 22.24 -8.35
CA ASP A 642 -2.63 21.60 -8.22
C ASP A 642 -2.23 20.77 -9.48
N ASN A 643 -2.64 21.23 -10.66
CA ASN A 643 -2.52 20.53 -11.96
C ASN A 643 -1.61 21.25 -12.97
N ILE A 644 -0.95 22.34 -12.58
CA ILE A 644 -0.08 23.12 -13.45
C ILE A 644 1.37 22.61 -13.41
N GLY A 645 1.87 22.23 -14.59
CA GLY A 645 3.19 21.65 -14.83
C GLY A 645 4.28 22.69 -15.09
N GLU A 646 5.17 22.44 -16.05
CA GLU A 646 6.31 23.30 -16.38
C GLU A 646 6.00 24.27 -17.53
N LEU A 647 6.67 25.43 -17.53
CA LEU A 647 6.61 26.40 -18.63
C LEU A 647 7.88 26.30 -19.48
N ARG A 648 7.75 26.39 -20.81
CA ARG A 648 8.85 26.38 -21.77
C ARG A 648 8.75 27.53 -22.76
N VAL A 649 9.90 28.03 -23.21
CA VAL A 649 10.01 28.91 -24.37
C VAL A 649 10.40 28.04 -25.58
N THR A 650 9.62 28.10 -26.66
CA THR A 650 9.82 27.22 -27.83
C THR A 650 10.19 27.94 -29.12
N SER A 651 10.26 29.27 -29.11
CA SER A 651 10.74 30.05 -30.25
C SER A 651 11.69 31.17 -29.82
N LEU A 652 12.97 30.98 -30.19
CA LEU A 652 14.07 31.94 -30.11
C LEU A 652 14.94 31.80 -31.35
N ARG A 653 15.74 32.82 -31.68
CA ARG A 653 16.69 32.76 -32.80
C ARG A 653 17.98 32.04 -32.37
N PRO A 654 18.80 31.55 -33.32
CA PRO A 654 20.07 30.92 -32.98
C PRO A 654 20.96 31.84 -32.14
N GLY A 655 21.43 31.35 -30.98
CA GLY A 655 22.28 32.09 -30.05
C GLY A 655 21.54 32.90 -28.98
N GLU A 656 20.22 33.05 -29.10
CA GLU A 656 19.36 33.60 -28.05
C GLU A 656 18.99 32.51 -27.03
N GLU A 657 18.82 32.88 -25.76
CA GLU A 657 18.63 31.93 -24.67
C GLU A 657 17.41 32.29 -23.81
N SER A 658 16.86 31.30 -23.11
CA SER A 658 15.81 31.49 -22.11
C SER A 658 16.11 30.74 -20.82
N LYS A 659 15.78 31.37 -19.69
CA LYS A 659 15.79 30.79 -18.35
C LYS A 659 14.43 30.99 -17.70
N ILE A 660 13.88 29.93 -17.12
CA ILE A 660 12.57 29.98 -16.46
C ILE A 660 12.75 29.52 -15.01
N GLN A 661 12.22 30.30 -14.07
CA GLN A 661 12.16 29.96 -12.66
C GLN A 661 10.69 29.89 -12.21
N LYS A 662 10.27 28.74 -11.67
CA LYS A 662 8.94 28.53 -11.12
C LYS A 662 8.94 28.86 -9.62
N ILE A 663 7.94 29.62 -9.18
CA ILE A 663 7.72 29.99 -7.78
C ILE A 663 6.27 29.65 -7.43
N VAL A 664 6.06 28.82 -6.42
CA VAL A 664 4.72 28.32 -6.04
C VAL A 664 4.21 29.07 -4.81
N ASP A 665 3.06 29.72 -4.93
CA ASP A 665 2.32 30.28 -3.80
C ASP A 665 1.20 29.31 -3.37
N LYS A 666 1.51 28.43 -2.42
CA LYS A 666 0.56 27.45 -1.90
C LYS A 666 -0.64 28.10 -1.20
N LYS A 667 -0.47 29.30 -0.64
CA LYS A 667 -1.53 30.00 0.12
C LYS A 667 -2.52 30.67 -0.82
N ALA A 668 -2.01 31.37 -1.83
CA ALA A 668 -2.85 32.00 -2.85
C ALA A 668 -3.32 31.03 -3.93
N LYS A 669 -2.75 29.81 -3.97
CA LYS A 669 -2.98 28.80 -5.02
C LYS A 669 -2.63 29.32 -6.41
N ILE A 670 -1.47 29.96 -6.53
CA ILE A 670 -0.96 30.57 -7.77
C ILE A 670 0.47 30.08 -8.02
N ASN A 671 0.77 29.73 -9.27
CA ASN A 671 2.14 29.53 -9.71
C ASN A 671 2.62 30.77 -10.45
N TYR A 672 3.81 31.26 -10.10
CA TYR A 672 4.51 32.31 -10.81
C TYR A 672 5.64 31.72 -11.64
N TYR A 673 5.82 32.22 -12.87
CA TYR A 673 6.94 31.88 -13.73
C TYR A 673 7.72 33.13 -14.07
N VAL A 674 8.99 33.15 -13.68
CA VAL A 674 9.92 34.21 -14.04
C VAL A 674 10.66 33.78 -15.30
N VAL A 675 10.29 34.37 -16.43
CA VAL A 675 10.87 34.08 -17.74
C VAL A 675 11.90 35.15 -18.07
N THR A 676 13.16 34.76 -18.18
CA THR A 676 14.26 35.64 -18.60
C THR A 676 14.76 35.19 -19.97
N LEU A 677 14.80 36.12 -20.91
CA LEU A 677 15.35 35.94 -22.25
C LEU A 677 16.65 36.74 -22.34
N SER A 678 17.71 36.16 -22.89
CA SER A 678 19.05 36.76 -22.94
C SER A 678 19.72 36.55 -24.30
N ASN A 679 20.85 37.25 -24.51
CA ASN A 679 21.59 37.30 -25.78
C ASN A 679 20.75 37.83 -26.96
N LEU A 680 19.78 38.69 -26.65
CA LEU A 680 18.84 39.24 -27.61
C LEU A 680 19.48 40.37 -28.44
N SER A 681 19.00 40.51 -29.68
CA SER A 681 19.28 41.68 -30.52
C SER A 681 18.71 42.97 -29.89
N LYS A 682 19.46 44.08 -29.95
CA LYS A 682 19.02 45.41 -29.46
C LYS A 682 17.85 45.96 -30.26
N ALA A 683 17.02 46.79 -29.63
CA ALA A 683 15.89 47.48 -30.27
C ALA A 683 15.00 46.55 -31.11
N THR A 684 14.80 45.32 -30.64
CA THR A 684 14.15 44.23 -31.40
C THR A 684 12.90 43.75 -30.67
N ASP A 685 11.81 43.59 -31.42
CA ASP A 685 10.54 43.06 -30.94
C ASP A 685 10.52 41.51 -30.89
N TYR A 686 10.20 40.97 -29.72
CA TYR A 686 10.08 39.55 -29.40
C TYR A 686 8.63 39.09 -29.22
N ASN A 687 7.67 39.79 -29.81
CA ASN A 687 6.26 39.37 -29.88
C ASN A 687 6.06 37.93 -30.38
N PHE A 688 6.98 37.42 -31.21
CA PHE A 688 6.93 36.07 -31.78
C PHE A 688 7.31 34.94 -30.82
N VAL A 689 7.80 35.25 -29.61
CA VAL A 689 8.23 34.25 -28.64
C VAL A 689 7.03 33.47 -28.13
N ASN A 690 7.09 32.15 -28.31
CA ASN A 690 6.08 31.16 -27.96
C ASN A 690 6.37 30.62 -26.57
N LEU A 691 5.31 30.51 -25.78
CA LEU A 691 5.30 29.94 -24.45
C LEU A 691 4.40 28.70 -24.45
N GLU A 692 4.92 27.59 -23.95
CA GLU A 692 4.18 26.34 -23.77
C GLU A 692 4.11 25.98 -22.28
N LEU A 693 2.90 25.90 -21.72
CA LEU A 693 2.68 25.53 -20.33
C LEU A 693 2.04 24.14 -20.26
N ASP A 694 2.73 23.20 -19.63
CA ASP A 694 2.18 21.87 -19.36
C ASP A 694 1.14 21.93 -18.24
N TYR A 695 0.10 21.11 -18.34
CA TYR A 695 -0.87 20.90 -17.26
C TYR A 695 -1.48 19.50 -17.36
N LYS A 696 -2.15 19.06 -16.30
CA LYS A 696 -3.01 17.86 -16.32
C LYS A 696 -4.47 18.26 -16.38
N ASP A 697 -5.22 17.67 -17.29
CA ASP A 697 -6.67 17.81 -17.31
C ASP A 697 -7.31 17.01 -16.15
N TYR A 698 -8.64 17.12 -16.01
CA TYR A 698 -9.39 16.43 -14.95
C TYR A 698 -9.36 14.90 -15.04
N ASP A 699 -9.03 14.35 -16.22
CA ASP A 699 -8.88 12.92 -16.45
C ASP A 699 -7.42 12.46 -16.20
N GLY A 700 -6.55 13.36 -15.73
CA GLY A 700 -5.14 13.10 -15.46
C GLY A 700 -4.27 13.02 -16.71
N LYS A 701 -4.78 13.40 -17.89
CA LYS A 701 -4.03 13.41 -19.14
C LYS A 701 -3.22 14.69 -19.26
N ASN A 702 -2.07 14.58 -19.92
CA ASN A 702 -1.19 15.72 -20.15
C ASN A 702 -1.76 16.62 -21.26
N GLY A 703 -1.92 17.89 -20.95
CA GLY A 703 -2.25 18.97 -21.87
C GLY A 703 -1.11 20.00 -21.96
N VAL A 704 -1.12 20.79 -23.04
CA VAL A 704 -0.14 21.87 -23.24
C VAL A 704 -0.87 23.12 -23.74
N LEU A 705 -0.90 24.17 -22.92
CA LEU A 705 -1.36 25.50 -23.31
C LEU A 705 -0.28 26.16 -24.15
N ARG A 706 -0.66 26.74 -25.30
CA ARG A 706 0.25 27.49 -26.17
C ARG A 706 -0.17 28.94 -26.27
N THR A 707 0.75 29.86 -26.04
CA THR A 707 0.53 31.30 -26.14
C THR A 707 1.80 32.02 -26.61
N THR A 708 1.72 33.33 -26.82
CA THR A 708 2.83 34.17 -27.24
C THR A 708 3.02 35.36 -26.30
N LEU A 709 4.23 35.94 -26.25
CA LEU A 709 4.43 37.18 -25.52
C LEU A 709 3.53 38.32 -26.01
N ALA A 710 3.20 38.35 -27.31
CA ALA A 710 2.25 39.31 -27.87
C ALA A 710 0.85 39.22 -27.25
N GLN A 711 0.38 38.01 -26.93
CA GLN A 711 -0.91 37.78 -26.31
C GLN A 711 -0.89 38.08 -24.81
N ILE A 712 0.21 37.70 -24.13
CA ILE A 712 0.39 37.89 -22.69
C ILE A 712 0.53 39.37 -22.32
N ASN A 713 1.39 40.11 -23.04
CA ASN A 713 1.68 41.51 -22.77
C ASN A 713 0.98 42.43 -23.78
N SER A 714 -0.36 42.40 -23.80
CA SER A 714 -1.19 43.09 -24.80
C SER A 714 -1.60 44.52 -24.41
N LYS A 715 -1.48 44.92 -23.15
CA LYS A 715 -1.83 46.27 -22.65
C LYS A 715 -0.63 47.21 -22.73
N ARG A 716 -0.51 47.94 -23.83
CA ARG A 716 0.53 48.95 -24.07
C ARG A 716 0.17 50.28 -23.40
N ASP A 717 0.47 50.43 -22.12
CA ASP A 717 0.32 51.74 -21.46
C ASP A 717 1.50 52.69 -21.72
N ASP A 718 2.61 52.21 -22.32
CA ASP A 718 3.73 53.06 -22.75
C ASP A 718 4.62 52.35 -23.78
N ALA A 719 5.28 53.09 -24.69
CA ALA A 719 6.12 52.55 -25.77
C ALA A 719 7.48 51.97 -25.30
N THR A 720 7.75 51.99 -23.99
CA THR A 720 9.08 51.69 -23.41
C THR A 720 9.12 50.41 -22.56
N VAL A 721 8.01 49.65 -22.45
CA VAL A 721 7.96 48.39 -21.67
C VAL A 721 7.06 47.37 -22.37
N ASP A 722 7.26 47.25 -23.68
CA ASP A 722 6.66 46.24 -24.54
C ASP A 722 7.59 45.03 -24.67
N ASN A 723 7.31 44.15 -25.62
CA ASN A 723 8.15 42.99 -25.89
C ASN A 723 9.44 43.35 -26.69
N VAL A 724 9.93 44.59 -26.58
CA VAL A 724 11.09 45.11 -27.32
C VAL A 724 12.26 45.34 -26.38
N THR A 725 13.45 44.92 -26.80
CA THR A 725 14.71 45.23 -26.12
C THR A 725 15.09 46.69 -26.27
N GLU A 726 15.81 47.24 -25.30
CA GLU A 726 16.17 48.65 -25.31
C GLU A 726 17.30 48.97 -26.31
N ASN A 727 17.49 50.25 -26.64
CA ASN A 727 18.64 50.70 -27.43
C ASN A 727 19.92 50.73 -26.59
N ASN A 728 19.79 51.15 -25.33
CA ASN A 728 20.89 51.36 -24.40
C ASN A 728 20.76 50.39 -23.22
N PRO A 729 21.89 49.84 -22.72
CA PRO A 729 21.84 48.93 -21.58
C PRO A 729 21.38 49.66 -20.32
N VAL A 730 20.68 48.94 -19.45
CA VAL A 730 20.43 49.36 -18.07
C VAL A 730 21.79 49.47 -17.36
N ASN A 731 21.98 50.53 -16.56
CA ASN A 731 23.25 50.79 -15.86
C ASN A 731 23.04 50.89 -14.34
N GLY A 732 24.12 50.69 -13.57
CA GLY A 732 24.13 50.90 -12.12
C GLY A 732 23.35 49.84 -11.33
N GLN A 733 22.79 50.20 -10.18
CA GLN A 733 22.12 49.25 -9.28
C GLN A 733 20.90 48.55 -9.89
N SER A 734 20.37 49.04 -11.01
CA SER A 734 19.25 48.41 -11.71
C SER A 734 19.65 47.17 -12.53
N THR A 735 20.95 46.93 -12.77
CA THR A 735 21.42 45.77 -13.56
C THR A 735 21.38 44.46 -12.81
N PHE A 736 21.49 44.53 -11.47
CA PHE A 736 21.49 43.37 -10.59
C PHE A 736 20.89 43.78 -9.26
N THR A 737 19.74 43.21 -8.90
CA THR A 737 19.06 43.50 -7.63
C THR A 737 18.73 42.21 -6.91
N VAL A 738 18.92 42.22 -5.59
CA VAL A 738 18.50 41.14 -4.70
C VAL A 738 17.37 41.66 -3.84
N ASP A 739 16.20 41.03 -3.95
CA ASP A 739 15.11 41.20 -3.00
C ASP A 739 15.06 39.99 -2.07
N ILE A 740 14.96 40.23 -0.77
CA ILE A 740 14.99 39.17 0.25
C ILE A 740 14.19 39.65 1.45
N GLU A 741 13.48 38.72 2.10
CA GLU A 741 12.75 39.04 3.31
C GLU A 741 13.73 39.36 4.45
N THR A 742 13.89 40.65 4.79
CA THR A 742 14.90 41.10 5.77
C THR A 742 14.48 40.85 7.22
N ASN A 743 13.20 40.66 7.49
CA ASN A 743 12.64 40.41 8.82
C ASN A 743 11.81 39.14 8.79
N HIS A 744 12.50 38.00 8.84
CA HIS A 744 11.89 36.70 8.65
C HIS A 744 11.51 36.07 9.99
N LYS A 745 10.25 35.64 10.12
CA LYS A 745 9.81 34.87 11.27
C LYS A 745 9.94 33.39 10.93
N SER A 746 10.82 32.71 11.67
CA SER A 746 10.97 31.27 11.51
C SER A 746 9.80 30.52 12.14
N ASP A 747 9.34 29.47 11.46
CA ASP A 747 8.41 28.50 12.03
C ASP A 747 9.13 27.48 12.93
N TYR A 748 10.46 27.33 12.80
CA TYR A 748 11.27 26.39 13.59
C TYR A 748 12.31 27.08 14.47
N ALA A 749 12.55 26.48 15.63
CA ALA A 749 13.44 27.03 16.63
C ALA A 749 14.91 27.16 16.17
N ARG A 750 15.35 26.31 15.22
CA ARG A 750 16.77 26.18 14.83
C ARG A 750 17.06 26.29 13.34
N SER A 751 16.04 26.37 12.52
CA SER A 751 16.18 26.40 11.07
C SER A 751 15.08 27.21 10.44
N THR A 752 15.33 27.76 9.25
CA THR A 752 14.30 28.40 8.46
C THR A 752 14.67 28.46 6.98
N ARG A 753 13.69 28.74 6.13
CA ARG A 753 13.90 29.04 4.70
C ARG A 753 13.47 30.48 4.44
N VAL A 754 14.44 31.36 4.18
CA VAL A 754 14.17 32.77 3.87
C VAL A 754 13.94 32.90 2.36
N PRO A 755 12.77 33.37 1.91
CA PRO A 755 12.51 33.58 0.49
C PRO A 755 13.37 34.71 -0.06
N LEU A 756 13.90 34.53 -1.27
CA LEU A 756 14.69 35.54 -1.97
C LEU A 756 14.38 35.54 -3.48
N PHE A 757 14.63 36.67 -4.11
CA PHE A 757 14.61 36.81 -5.55
C PHE A 757 15.86 37.56 -6.04
N ILE A 758 16.63 36.93 -6.92
CA ILE A 758 17.74 37.57 -7.62
C ILE A 758 17.26 37.97 -9.01
N ASP A 759 17.08 39.27 -9.23
CA ASP A 759 16.76 39.82 -10.55
C ASP A 759 18.06 40.03 -11.33
N ASP A 760 18.47 38.99 -12.04
CA ASP A 760 19.66 38.97 -12.88
C ASP A 760 19.31 38.59 -14.31
N MET A 761 19.10 39.63 -15.14
CA MET A 761 18.71 39.46 -16.53
C MET A 761 19.85 38.98 -17.44
N ASN A 762 21.10 39.05 -16.97
CA ASN A 762 22.29 38.91 -17.81
C ASN A 762 23.27 37.85 -17.27
N GLY A 763 22.85 37.01 -16.33
CA GLY A 763 23.69 35.94 -15.77
C GLY A 763 24.94 36.43 -15.05
N ARG A 764 24.85 37.60 -14.39
CA ARG A 764 25.94 38.24 -13.66
C ARG A 764 26.19 37.64 -12.28
N PHE A 765 25.23 36.92 -11.70
CA PHE A 765 25.37 36.33 -10.38
C PHE A 765 26.49 35.28 -10.35
N VAL A 766 27.43 35.44 -9.41
CA VAL A 766 28.57 34.52 -9.27
C VAL A 766 28.36 33.58 -8.09
N ARG A 767 28.13 34.15 -6.89
CA ARG A 767 27.99 33.37 -5.64
C ARG A 767 27.34 34.19 -4.53
N MET A 768 26.85 33.49 -3.51
CA MET A 768 26.47 34.07 -2.22
C MET A 768 27.45 33.59 -1.15
N ASN A 769 28.06 34.53 -0.43
CA ASN A 769 28.87 34.22 0.75
C ASN A 769 28.04 34.52 2.01
N TYR A 770 28.21 33.68 3.03
CA TYR A 770 27.75 33.95 4.38
C TYR A 770 28.95 34.40 5.21
N ILE A 771 28.78 35.50 5.96
CA ILE A 771 29.78 35.97 6.94
C ILE A 771 29.46 35.29 8.27
N PRO A 772 30.31 34.36 8.78
CA PRO A 772 30.05 33.62 10.02
C PRO A 772 29.75 34.53 11.21
N LEU A 773 28.77 34.12 12.00
CA LEU A 773 28.32 34.88 13.16
C LEU A 773 29.09 34.44 14.41
N GLU A 774 29.93 35.32 14.97
CA GLU A 774 30.71 34.99 16.19
C GLU A 774 29.82 34.63 17.39
N SER A 775 28.63 35.23 17.49
CA SER A 775 27.70 34.98 18.60
C SER A 775 26.95 33.64 18.51
N ASN A 776 26.97 32.98 17.34
CA ASN A 776 26.44 31.64 17.17
C ASN A 776 27.20 30.90 16.04
N PRO A 777 28.30 30.19 16.37
CA PRO A 777 29.15 29.55 15.38
C PRO A 777 28.50 28.35 14.68
N ASP A 778 27.40 27.83 15.22
CA ASP A 778 26.69 26.67 14.67
C ASP A 778 25.82 27.04 13.46
N VAL A 779 25.60 28.34 13.20
CA VAL A 779 24.77 28.78 12.08
C VAL A 779 25.40 28.38 10.76
N LYS A 780 24.63 27.64 9.96
CA LYS A 780 24.98 27.31 8.58
C LYS A 780 23.96 27.94 7.64
N VAL A 781 24.45 28.39 6.49
CA VAL A 781 23.66 29.08 5.48
C VAL A 781 23.95 28.46 4.12
N GLU A 782 22.89 28.07 3.41
CA GLU A 782 22.97 27.49 2.07
C GLU A 782 22.01 28.23 1.12
N TYR A 783 22.45 28.42 -0.12
CA TYR A 783 21.66 29.06 -1.17
C TYR A 783 21.05 28.01 -2.10
N ASP A 784 19.73 28.06 -2.28
CA ASP A 784 18.94 27.11 -3.06
C ASP A 784 18.22 27.80 -4.24
N GLY A 785 18.80 28.87 -4.78
CA GLY A 785 18.20 29.61 -5.90
C GLY A 785 17.11 30.60 -5.48
N SER A 786 15.98 30.07 -4.99
CA SER A 786 14.79 30.84 -4.57
C SER A 786 14.72 31.07 -3.05
N TYR A 787 15.55 30.37 -2.28
CA TYR A 787 15.56 30.42 -0.83
C TYR A 787 16.98 30.44 -0.28
N VAL A 788 17.13 31.06 0.90
CA VAL A 788 18.29 30.89 1.78
C VAL A 788 17.88 29.95 2.89
N ASN A 789 18.46 28.75 2.90
CA ASN A 789 18.26 27.78 3.96
C ASN A 789 19.23 28.14 5.09
N VAL A 790 18.69 28.39 6.29
CA VAL A 790 19.47 28.72 7.48
C VAL A 790 19.22 27.65 8.52
N SER A 791 20.27 27.10 9.12
CA SER A 791 20.20 26.08 10.16
C SER A 791 21.17 26.40 11.30
N GLY A 792 21.08 25.68 12.42
CA GLY A 792 21.91 25.92 13.61
C GLY A 792 21.59 27.22 14.36
N LEU A 793 20.39 27.80 14.17
CA LEU A 793 19.96 29.00 14.89
C LEU A 793 19.73 28.70 16.38
N THR A 794 20.00 29.70 17.23
CA THR A 794 19.68 29.62 18.66
C THR A 794 18.17 29.78 18.86
N PRO A 795 17.49 28.86 19.54
CA PRO A 795 16.06 28.96 19.85
C PRO A 795 15.69 30.21 20.64
N ASN A 796 14.49 30.73 20.42
CA ASN A 796 13.93 31.89 21.13
C ASN A 796 14.82 33.15 21.06
N THR A 797 15.44 33.40 19.91
CA THR A 797 16.31 34.56 19.70
C THR A 797 15.95 35.32 18.42
N ASN A 798 16.44 36.56 18.33
CA ASN A 798 16.50 37.30 17.09
C ASN A 798 17.96 37.27 16.60
N THR A 799 18.24 36.48 15.57
CA THR A 799 19.59 36.33 15.00
C THR A 799 19.67 37.11 13.70
N THR A 800 20.63 38.03 13.56
CA THR A 800 20.88 38.73 12.30
C THR A 800 22.05 38.11 11.56
N ILE A 801 21.82 37.57 10.37
CA ILE A 801 22.87 37.06 9.49
C ILE A 801 23.22 38.08 8.40
N THR A 802 24.48 38.07 7.96
CA THR A 802 24.96 38.90 6.85
C THR A 802 25.25 38.02 5.65
N LEU A 803 24.58 38.33 4.54
CA LEU A 803 24.73 37.65 3.25
C LEU A 803 25.37 38.60 2.25
N GLU A 804 26.39 38.14 1.56
CA GLU A 804 27.11 38.89 0.53
C GLU A 804 26.89 38.25 -0.83
N PHE A 805 26.15 38.93 -1.70
CA PHE A 805 25.87 38.47 -3.06
C PHE A 805 26.91 39.07 -4.00
N VAL A 806 27.73 38.22 -4.59
CA VAL A 806 28.80 38.59 -5.52
C VAL A 806 28.29 38.45 -6.96
N TYR A 807 28.50 39.50 -7.75
CA TYR A 807 28.08 39.55 -9.15
C TYR A 807 29.13 40.29 -10.00
N ASN A 808 29.17 40.00 -11.29
CA ASN A 808 30.03 40.71 -12.24
C ASN A 808 29.33 41.97 -12.77
N ASN A 809 30.03 43.11 -12.75
CA ASN A 809 29.57 44.32 -13.44
C ASN A 809 29.80 44.22 -14.97
N ASP A 810 29.43 45.27 -15.72
CA ASP A 810 29.57 45.30 -17.18
C ASP A 810 31.03 45.18 -17.67
N SER A 811 32.02 45.45 -16.80
CA SER A 811 33.45 45.28 -17.07
C SER A 811 33.99 43.93 -16.59
N ASN A 812 33.10 42.97 -16.30
CA ASN A 812 33.41 41.63 -15.79
C ASN A 812 34.28 41.65 -14.51
N THR A 813 34.08 42.67 -13.67
CA THR A 813 34.74 42.79 -12.37
C THR A 813 33.74 42.44 -11.27
N GLU A 814 34.17 41.63 -10.30
CA GLU A 814 33.33 41.26 -9.17
C GLU A 814 32.96 42.49 -8.33
N GLN A 815 31.68 42.59 -7.99
CA GLN A 815 31.07 43.54 -7.08
C GLN A 815 30.25 42.77 -6.06
N SER A 816 29.96 43.38 -4.90
CA SER A 816 29.21 42.73 -3.83
C SER A 816 28.06 43.60 -3.33
N ILE A 817 26.90 43.01 -3.11
CA ILE A 817 25.77 43.62 -2.38
C ILE A 817 25.55 42.83 -1.09
N ARG A 818 25.54 43.53 0.05
CA ARG A 818 25.24 42.92 1.34
C ARG A 818 23.76 43.05 1.69
N LYS A 819 23.20 41.99 2.24
CA LYS A 819 21.86 41.95 2.84
C LYS A 819 21.96 41.47 4.27
N TYR A 820 21.18 42.10 5.13
CA TYR A 820 21.07 41.78 6.54
C TYR A 820 19.69 41.17 6.76
N VAL A 821 19.66 39.92 7.22
CA VAL A 821 18.42 39.19 7.46
C VAL A 821 18.30 38.92 8.96
N THR A 822 17.30 39.52 9.58
CA THR A 822 16.94 39.26 10.97
C THR A 822 15.95 38.10 11.01
N ILE A 823 16.35 37.01 11.66
CA ILE A 823 15.55 35.80 11.82
C ILE A 823 15.10 35.69 13.26
N LYS A 824 13.78 35.68 13.46
CA LYS A 824 13.16 35.46 14.77
C LYS A 824 12.77 33.99 14.92
N THR A 825 13.40 33.28 15.86
CA THR A 825 13.11 31.88 16.14
C THR A 825 12.12 31.72 17.30
N PRO A 826 11.21 30.74 17.24
CA PRO A 826 10.36 30.35 18.36
C PRO A 826 11.15 29.57 19.42
N VAL A 827 10.48 29.29 20.55
CA VAL A 827 10.96 28.31 21.54
C VAL A 827 10.99 26.91 20.94
N ILE A 828 11.78 26.00 21.54
CA ILE A 828 11.92 24.61 21.08
C ILE A 828 10.55 23.90 21.11
N GLY A 829 10.12 23.38 19.95
CA GLY A 829 8.87 22.65 19.76
C GLY A 829 8.86 21.25 20.36
N ASN A 830 7.92 20.41 19.92
CA ASN A 830 7.79 19.02 20.37
C ASN A 830 8.71 18.03 19.62
N LEU A 831 9.29 18.46 18.50
CA LEU A 831 10.28 17.74 17.71
C LEU A 831 11.46 18.69 17.42
N ASP A 832 12.69 18.30 17.78
CA ASP A 832 13.91 19.12 17.63
C ASP A 832 14.99 18.33 16.87
N ILE A 833 14.92 18.38 15.54
CA ILE A 833 15.83 17.64 14.64
C ILE A 833 17.17 18.39 14.55
N LYS A 834 18.26 17.65 14.74
CA LYS A 834 19.64 18.11 14.68
C LYS A 834 20.22 18.01 13.28
N THR A 835 20.13 16.83 12.69
CA THR A 835 20.67 16.53 11.36
C THR A 835 19.82 15.46 10.70
N ASP A 836 19.81 15.48 9.38
CA ASP A 836 19.32 14.42 8.53
C ASP A 836 20.47 13.88 7.65
N THR A 837 20.47 12.57 7.38
CA THR A 837 21.49 11.93 6.55
C THR A 837 20.83 10.96 5.59
N ALA A 838 20.96 11.24 4.29
CA ALA A 838 20.39 10.41 3.23
C ALA A 838 21.35 9.27 2.84
N THR A 839 20.82 8.05 2.80
CA THR A 839 21.45 6.86 2.21
C THR A 839 20.67 6.47 0.96
N ILE A 840 21.36 6.30 -0.16
CA ILE A 840 20.73 6.14 -1.48
C ILE A 840 20.79 4.69 -1.94
N LYS A 841 19.68 4.19 -2.47
CA LYS A 841 19.58 2.91 -3.16
C LYS A 841 18.71 3.09 -4.40
N ASP A 842 19.33 3.03 -5.58
CA ASP A 842 18.67 3.24 -6.87
C ASP A 842 17.82 4.53 -6.88
N ASN A 843 16.49 4.41 -6.92
CA ASN A 843 15.51 5.49 -6.90
C ASN A 843 14.79 5.66 -5.55
N GLU A 844 15.41 5.21 -4.47
CA GLU A 844 14.94 5.34 -3.10
C GLU A 844 16.00 6.04 -2.23
N ALA A 845 15.53 6.76 -1.22
CA ALA A 845 16.39 7.39 -0.22
C ALA A 845 15.90 7.03 1.18
N THR A 846 16.80 6.51 2.02
CA THR A 846 16.56 6.37 3.46
C THR A 846 17.20 7.54 4.17
N ILE A 847 16.38 8.39 4.79
CA ILE A 847 16.81 9.60 5.49
C ILE A 847 16.78 9.34 6.98
N LYS A 848 17.94 9.20 7.59
CA LYS A 848 18.07 9.04 9.04
C LYS A 848 18.03 10.40 9.73
N LEU A 849 17.26 10.52 10.80
CA LEU A 849 17.17 11.72 11.63
C LEU A 849 17.93 11.54 12.94
N ASP A 850 18.73 12.53 13.30
CA ASP A 850 19.30 12.69 14.63
C ASP A 850 18.64 13.89 15.32
N TYR A 851 18.39 13.79 16.63
CA TYR A 851 17.72 14.83 17.41
C TYR A 851 18.68 15.54 18.38
N TYR A 852 18.38 16.80 18.72
CA TYR A 852 19.08 17.49 19.81
C TYR A 852 18.66 16.94 21.18
N SER A 853 17.43 16.46 21.29
CA SER A 853 16.85 15.83 22.46
C SER A 853 15.75 14.87 22.04
N THR A 854 15.40 13.91 22.89
CA THR A 854 14.26 13.02 22.66
C THR A 854 13.00 13.83 22.32
N PRO A 855 12.27 13.50 21.25
CA PRO A 855 11.02 14.18 20.91
C PRO A 855 10.05 14.17 22.09
N LYS A 856 9.41 15.31 22.37
CA LYS A 856 8.41 15.44 23.45
C LYS A 856 7.12 14.69 23.11
N SER A 857 6.83 14.50 21.82
CA SER A 857 5.77 13.63 21.33
C SER A 857 6.33 12.75 20.20
N PRO A 858 6.06 11.43 20.18
CA PRO A 858 6.50 10.55 19.10
C PRO A 858 5.92 10.96 17.75
N ILE A 859 6.68 10.69 16.68
CA ILE A 859 6.21 10.83 15.31
C ILE A 859 5.25 9.67 15.00
N LYS A 860 4.03 10.02 14.59
CA LYS A 860 2.98 9.09 14.18
C LYS A 860 3.09 8.75 12.69
N SER A 861 3.34 9.75 11.85
CA SER A 861 3.49 9.57 10.40
C SER A 861 4.34 10.68 9.79
N VAL A 862 4.81 10.45 8.55
CA VAL A 862 5.59 11.41 7.76
C VAL A 862 5.05 11.46 6.34
N SER A 863 5.03 12.66 5.74
CA SER A 863 4.84 12.87 4.30
C SER A 863 5.99 13.69 3.74
N VAL A 864 6.48 13.39 2.55
CA VAL A 864 7.56 14.15 1.90
C VAL A 864 7.06 14.79 0.61
N GLU A 865 7.32 16.08 0.42
CA GLU A 865 6.96 16.82 -0.79
C GLU A 865 8.10 17.74 -1.25
N ASP A 866 8.15 18.07 -2.55
CA ASP A 866 9.08 19.08 -3.05
C ASP A 866 8.50 20.50 -3.03
N SER A 867 9.33 21.46 -3.45
CA SER A 867 8.98 22.88 -3.56
C SER A 867 7.82 23.16 -4.51
N SER A 868 7.55 22.26 -5.47
CA SER A 868 6.42 22.37 -6.39
C SER A 868 5.11 21.82 -5.80
N GLY A 869 5.19 21.13 -4.65
CA GLY A 869 4.06 20.43 -4.03
C GLY A 869 3.87 19.00 -4.52
N LYS A 870 4.76 18.46 -5.35
CA LYS A 870 4.75 17.04 -5.71
C LYS A 870 5.10 16.23 -4.47
N LYS A 871 4.18 15.35 -4.08
CA LYS A 871 4.36 14.41 -2.97
C LYS A 871 5.12 13.17 -3.43
N TYR A 872 5.93 12.64 -2.53
CA TYR A 872 6.66 11.37 -2.68
C TYR A 872 6.11 10.37 -1.69
N THR A 873 6.14 9.09 -2.07
CA THR A 873 5.78 8.01 -1.15
C THR A 873 6.80 7.99 -0.03
N SER A 874 6.35 8.12 1.22
CA SER A 874 7.24 8.17 2.37
C SER A 874 6.72 7.37 3.55
N ASN A 875 7.58 6.56 4.15
CA ASN A 875 7.25 5.74 5.31
C ASN A 875 8.17 6.09 6.49
N TRP A 876 7.58 6.19 7.68
CA TRP A 876 8.31 6.42 8.93
C TRP A 876 8.70 5.09 9.58
N ASP A 877 9.98 4.91 9.91
CA ASP A 877 10.49 3.83 10.74
C ASP A 877 10.95 4.39 12.09
N SER A 878 10.14 4.12 13.13
CA SER A 878 10.39 4.57 14.49
C SER A 878 11.52 3.82 15.19
N ALA A 879 11.89 2.63 14.72
CA ALA A 879 12.99 1.85 15.31
C ALA A 879 14.34 2.42 14.91
N THR A 880 14.45 2.92 13.69
CA THR A 880 15.71 3.47 13.13
C THR A 880 15.72 5.00 13.03
N ASN A 881 14.63 5.67 13.44
CA ASN A 881 14.40 7.11 13.26
C ASN A 881 14.63 7.57 11.81
N SER A 882 14.13 6.78 10.86
CA SER A 882 14.41 6.99 9.44
C SER A 882 13.14 7.13 8.62
N ILE A 883 13.24 7.93 7.56
CA ILE A 883 12.20 8.11 6.55
C ILE A 883 12.65 7.34 5.30
N LEU A 884 11.87 6.36 4.85
CA LEU A 884 12.06 5.77 3.52
C LEU A 884 11.27 6.59 2.50
N VAL A 885 11.95 7.21 1.54
CA VAL A 885 11.34 7.99 0.44
C VAL A 885 11.48 7.20 -0.86
N GLN A 886 10.35 6.98 -1.53
CA GLN A 886 10.25 6.17 -2.74
C GLN A 886 9.57 6.96 -3.88
N GLY A 887 9.68 6.42 -5.10
CA GLY A 887 9.13 7.06 -6.30
C GLY A 887 9.94 8.28 -6.74
N LEU A 888 11.21 8.33 -6.38
CA LEU A 888 12.14 9.36 -6.86
C LEU A 888 12.54 9.04 -8.31
N ASP A 889 12.86 10.07 -9.07
CA ASP A 889 13.44 9.93 -10.41
C ASP A 889 14.91 9.49 -10.29
N ALA A 890 15.37 8.61 -11.18
CA ALA A 890 16.73 8.06 -11.16
C ALA A 890 17.77 9.12 -11.56
N ASN A 891 19.00 9.01 -11.03
CA ASN A 891 20.13 9.89 -11.31
C ASN A 891 19.79 11.39 -11.21
N THR A 892 18.86 11.73 -10.32
CA THR A 892 18.30 13.08 -10.18
C THR A 892 18.73 13.67 -8.85
N GLU A 893 19.15 14.94 -8.89
CA GLU A 893 19.46 15.70 -7.68
C GLU A 893 18.17 16.29 -7.11
N PHE A 894 17.84 15.91 -5.87
CA PHE A 894 16.68 16.39 -5.14
C PHE A 894 17.08 17.51 -4.19
N LYS A 895 16.54 18.71 -4.42
CA LYS A 895 16.75 19.91 -3.60
C LYS A 895 15.44 20.37 -2.99
N GLY A 896 15.53 20.89 -1.77
CA GLY A 896 14.44 21.62 -1.13
C GLY A 896 13.20 20.76 -0.81
N LEU A 897 13.36 19.45 -0.63
CA LEU A 897 12.32 18.56 -0.12
C LEU A 897 11.93 18.96 1.31
N ILE A 898 10.65 18.79 1.64
CA ILE A 898 10.08 19.09 2.94
C ILE A 898 9.43 17.82 3.49
N ALA A 899 9.88 17.36 4.65
CA ALA A 899 9.24 16.30 5.43
C ALA A 899 8.24 16.91 6.41
N LYS A 900 6.97 16.49 6.36
CA LYS A 900 5.92 16.87 7.32
C LYS A 900 5.65 15.71 8.26
N PHE A 901 5.99 15.88 9.52
CA PHE A 901 5.74 14.93 10.58
C PHE A 901 4.40 15.24 11.24
N THR A 902 3.52 14.25 11.30
CA THR A 902 2.37 14.30 12.20
C THR A 902 2.79 13.60 13.48
N LEU A 903 2.71 14.32 14.61
CA LEU A 903 3.01 13.79 15.92
C LEU A 903 1.76 13.12 16.54
N GLU A 904 1.95 12.26 17.55
CA GLU A 904 0.83 11.60 18.25
C GLU A 904 -0.11 12.60 18.94
N ASN A 905 0.41 13.76 19.35
CA ASN A 905 -0.39 14.87 19.88
C ASN A 905 -1.14 15.67 18.80
N THR A 906 -1.15 15.21 17.54
CA THR A 906 -1.76 15.82 16.35
C THR A 906 -1.09 17.08 15.81
N GLU A 907 0.02 17.52 16.41
CA GLU A 907 0.81 18.63 15.88
C GLU A 907 1.52 18.22 14.59
N ILE A 908 1.56 19.14 13.62
CA ILE A 908 2.28 18.96 12.36
C ILE A 908 3.54 19.81 12.41
N VAL A 909 4.69 19.16 12.22
CA VAL A 909 6.00 19.81 12.14
C VAL A 909 6.55 19.56 10.75
N GLU A 910 6.81 20.61 9.97
CA GLU A 910 7.55 20.45 8.70
C GLU A 910 9.07 20.60 8.94
N TYR A 911 9.89 20.01 8.08
CA TYR A 911 11.34 20.07 8.19
C TYR A 911 11.96 20.00 6.80
N PRO A 912 12.79 20.98 6.40
CA PRO A 912 13.48 20.93 5.13
C PRO A 912 14.60 19.88 5.18
N LEU A 913 14.58 18.96 4.23
CA LEU A 913 15.59 17.91 4.08
C LEU A 913 16.82 18.43 3.33
N THR A 914 17.98 17.87 3.65
CA THR A 914 19.24 18.08 2.94
C THR A 914 19.16 17.57 1.51
N THR A 915 19.94 18.19 0.63
CA THR A 915 20.03 17.82 -0.78
C THR A 915 20.71 16.46 -0.92
N PHE A 916 20.18 15.60 -1.78
CA PHE A 916 20.80 14.32 -2.14
C PHE A 916 20.56 13.98 -3.61
N LYS A 917 21.38 13.07 -4.16
CA LYS A 917 21.26 12.62 -5.55
C LYS A 917 20.95 11.13 -5.60
N THR A 918 19.90 10.75 -6.32
CA THR A 918 19.54 9.33 -6.51
C THR A 918 20.52 8.62 -7.42
N GLY A 919 20.59 7.29 -7.29
CA GLY A 919 21.40 6.42 -8.13
C GLY A 919 20.78 6.17 -9.50
N THR A 920 21.54 5.52 -10.38
CA THR A 920 21.02 5.01 -11.66
C THR A 920 20.15 3.78 -11.41
N VAL A 921 18.96 3.74 -11.99
CA VAL A 921 18.13 2.53 -11.99
C VAL A 921 18.56 1.64 -13.14
N THR A 922 19.08 0.46 -12.85
CA THR A 922 19.31 -0.55 -13.89
C THR A 922 17.95 -1.15 -14.27
N PRO A 923 17.50 -1.04 -15.54
CA PRO A 923 16.18 -1.52 -15.92
C PRO A 923 16.07 -3.04 -15.74
N LYS A 924 14.96 -3.49 -15.13
CA LYS A 924 14.66 -4.91 -15.01
C LYS A 924 14.55 -5.54 -16.41
N PRO A 925 15.20 -6.69 -16.68
CA PRO A 925 15.08 -7.38 -17.95
C PRO A 925 13.63 -7.76 -18.24
N THR A 926 13.21 -7.68 -19.51
CA THR A 926 11.85 -8.00 -19.95
C THR A 926 11.86 -9.08 -21.03
N GLY A 927 10.75 -9.79 -21.21
CA GLY A 927 10.59 -10.87 -22.20
C GLY A 927 10.41 -12.26 -21.56
N ASP A 928 10.05 -13.26 -22.38
CA ASP A 928 9.61 -14.56 -21.88
C ASP A 928 10.71 -15.33 -21.12
N VAL A 929 11.97 -15.24 -21.58
CA VAL A 929 13.12 -15.82 -20.88
C VAL A 929 13.41 -15.07 -19.57
N ALA A 930 13.26 -13.75 -19.56
CA ALA A 930 13.40 -12.95 -18.34
C ALA A 930 12.34 -13.35 -17.31
N ASN A 931 11.08 -13.45 -17.72
CA ASN A 931 9.97 -13.89 -16.87
C ASN A 931 10.19 -15.32 -16.34
N PHE A 932 10.70 -16.22 -17.18
CA PHE A 932 11.07 -17.57 -16.77
C PHE A 932 12.14 -17.57 -15.67
N VAL A 933 13.26 -16.83 -15.88
CA VAL A 933 14.33 -16.71 -14.88
C VAL A 933 13.82 -16.09 -13.58
N SER A 934 13.09 -14.98 -13.64
CA SER A 934 12.57 -14.31 -12.44
C SER A 934 11.61 -15.19 -11.66
N ARG A 935 10.69 -15.90 -12.33
CA ARG A 935 9.79 -16.85 -11.67
C ARG A 935 10.57 -17.96 -10.98
N VAL A 936 11.50 -18.60 -11.68
CA VAL A 936 12.31 -19.70 -11.14
C VAL A 936 13.11 -19.22 -9.92
N TYR A 937 13.76 -18.06 -10.02
CA TYR A 937 14.56 -17.46 -8.97
C TYR A 937 13.71 -17.08 -7.73
N THR A 938 12.56 -16.43 -7.95
CA THR A 938 11.64 -16.03 -6.88
C THR A 938 11.07 -17.23 -6.15
N ILE A 939 10.65 -18.26 -6.88
CA ILE A 939 10.06 -19.46 -6.27
C ILE A 939 11.11 -20.29 -5.54
N ALA A 940 12.32 -20.42 -6.12
CA ALA A 940 13.40 -21.18 -5.51
C ALA A 940 13.97 -20.47 -4.27
N LEU A 941 14.35 -19.21 -4.40
CA LEU A 941 15.16 -18.47 -3.41
C LEU A 941 14.34 -17.52 -2.54
N GLY A 942 13.05 -17.31 -2.84
CA GLY A 942 12.17 -16.45 -2.03
C GLY A 942 12.41 -14.95 -2.20
N ARG A 943 13.18 -14.55 -3.24
CA ARG A 943 13.51 -13.15 -3.56
C ARG A 943 13.58 -12.95 -5.07
N GLU A 944 13.30 -11.74 -5.55
CA GLU A 944 13.55 -11.40 -6.96
C GLU A 944 15.06 -11.41 -7.26
N PRO A 945 15.48 -11.78 -8.48
CA PRO A 945 16.88 -11.68 -8.88
C PRO A 945 17.33 -10.23 -8.96
N GLU A 946 18.56 -9.95 -8.53
CA GLU A 946 19.20 -8.68 -8.81
C GLU A 946 19.33 -8.50 -10.33
N VAL A 947 19.25 -7.26 -10.83
CA VAL A 947 19.24 -7.00 -12.29
C VAL A 947 20.48 -7.55 -13.00
N GLU A 948 21.65 -7.46 -12.37
CA GLU A 948 22.89 -8.02 -12.92
C GLU A 948 22.85 -9.55 -12.96
N GLY A 949 22.45 -10.20 -11.87
CA GLY A 949 22.27 -11.65 -11.82
C GLY A 949 21.19 -12.15 -12.79
N TRP A 950 20.12 -11.39 -12.96
CA TRP A 950 19.04 -11.69 -13.89
C TRP A 950 19.54 -11.66 -15.33
N ASN A 951 20.27 -10.62 -15.72
CA ASN A 951 20.90 -10.52 -17.04
C ASN A 951 21.93 -11.62 -17.27
N PHE A 952 22.72 -11.97 -16.25
CA PHE A 952 23.67 -13.08 -16.32
C PHE A 952 22.98 -14.39 -16.70
N TRP A 953 21.91 -14.77 -15.99
CA TRP A 953 21.17 -16.00 -16.28
C TRP A 953 20.47 -15.96 -17.65
N ILE A 954 19.87 -14.83 -18.02
CA ILE A 954 19.26 -14.66 -19.35
C ILE A 954 20.32 -14.88 -20.44
N ASN A 955 21.48 -14.26 -20.32
CA ASN A 955 22.55 -14.37 -21.30
C ASN A 955 23.07 -15.81 -21.42
N LYS A 956 23.27 -16.52 -20.30
CA LYS A 956 23.70 -17.94 -20.31
C LYS A 956 22.67 -18.87 -20.97
N LEU A 957 21.39 -18.65 -20.71
CA LEU A 957 20.29 -19.45 -21.28
C LEU A 957 20.08 -19.15 -22.77
N THR A 958 20.06 -17.88 -23.16
CA THR A 958 19.81 -17.45 -24.55
C THR A 958 21.00 -17.72 -25.48
N SER A 959 22.24 -17.63 -24.99
CA SER A 959 23.45 -18.04 -25.71
C SER A 959 23.59 -19.56 -25.85
N LYS A 960 22.75 -20.33 -25.13
CA LYS A 960 22.78 -21.80 -25.06
C LYS A 960 24.07 -22.36 -24.45
N GLU A 961 24.81 -21.53 -23.70
CA GLU A 961 25.94 -21.96 -22.88
C GLU A 961 25.49 -22.80 -21.68
N LEU A 962 24.27 -22.58 -21.20
CA LEU A 962 23.65 -23.32 -20.11
C LEU A 962 22.25 -23.80 -20.53
N SER A 963 21.92 -25.04 -20.19
CA SER A 963 20.57 -25.57 -20.39
C SER A 963 19.60 -25.07 -19.30
N ALA A 964 18.30 -25.04 -19.60
CA ALA A 964 17.27 -24.69 -18.62
C ALA A 964 17.24 -25.69 -17.45
N THR A 965 17.56 -26.96 -17.73
CA THR A 965 17.68 -28.01 -16.72
C THR A 965 18.91 -27.79 -15.82
N GLU A 966 20.05 -27.43 -16.40
CA GLU A 966 21.29 -27.12 -15.64
C GLU A 966 21.13 -25.85 -14.78
N PHE A 967 20.46 -24.82 -15.30
CA PHE A 967 20.09 -23.63 -14.53
C PHE A 967 19.28 -23.97 -13.28
N ILE A 968 18.24 -24.79 -13.42
CA ILE A 968 17.37 -25.15 -12.29
C ILE A 968 18.06 -26.14 -11.35
N ALA A 969 18.51 -27.29 -11.85
CA ALA A 969 18.97 -28.40 -11.02
C ALA A 969 20.36 -28.18 -10.42
N GLU A 970 21.26 -27.52 -11.15
CA GLU A 970 22.68 -27.44 -10.78
C GLU A 970 23.05 -26.07 -10.19
N ASN A 971 22.32 -25.02 -10.54
CA ASN A 971 22.64 -23.66 -10.09
C ASN A 971 21.67 -23.08 -9.07
N LEU A 972 20.36 -23.39 -9.13
CA LEU A 972 19.40 -22.87 -8.14
C LEU A 972 19.09 -23.85 -7.01
N MET A 973 18.88 -25.12 -7.32
CA MET A 973 18.53 -26.13 -6.31
C MET A 973 19.66 -26.52 -5.36
N THR A 974 20.88 -26.16 -5.74
CA THR A 974 22.10 -26.40 -4.96
C THR A 974 22.43 -25.24 -4.02
N GLN A 975 21.70 -24.12 -4.10
CA GLN A 975 21.91 -22.98 -3.22
C GLN A 975 21.43 -23.28 -1.79
N PRO A 976 22.16 -22.83 -0.75
CA PRO A 976 21.77 -23.00 0.65
C PRO A 976 20.33 -22.55 0.91
N GLU A 977 19.90 -21.44 0.32
CA GLU A 977 18.56 -20.86 0.49
C GLU A 977 17.43 -21.77 -0.02
N PHE A 978 17.71 -22.70 -0.94
CA PHE A 978 16.74 -23.71 -1.36
C PHE A 978 16.88 -25.02 -0.56
N ILE A 979 18.13 -25.42 -0.25
CA ILE A 979 18.43 -26.65 0.50
C ILE A 979 17.88 -26.59 1.92
N GLU A 980 18.07 -25.46 2.60
CA GLU A 980 17.71 -25.23 4.00
C GLU A 980 16.19 -25.04 4.20
N ARG A 981 15.40 -24.98 3.12
CA ARG A 981 13.94 -24.91 3.22
C ARG A 981 13.38 -26.22 3.73
N GLU A 982 12.62 -26.12 4.81
CA GLU A 982 11.82 -27.20 5.40
C GLU A 982 10.58 -27.55 4.56
N LEU A 983 10.77 -27.83 3.27
CA LEU A 983 9.70 -28.31 2.39
C LEU A 983 9.44 -29.78 2.66
N ASN A 984 8.24 -30.09 3.17
CA ASN A 984 7.74 -31.46 3.20
C ASN A 984 7.51 -31.98 1.76
N LYS A 985 7.27 -33.28 1.59
CA LYS A 985 7.13 -33.90 0.26
C LYS A 985 6.05 -33.20 -0.61
N GLN A 986 4.93 -32.81 -0.01
CA GLN A 986 3.79 -32.24 -0.70
C GLN A 986 4.14 -30.84 -1.19
N GLN A 987 4.68 -30.02 -0.28
CA GLN A 987 5.16 -28.68 -0.58
C GLN A 987 6.25 -28.70 -1.66
N PHE A 988 7.19 -29.66 -1.59
CA PHE A 988 8.24 -29.80 -2.58
C PHE A 988 7.67 -30.03 -3.98
N VAL A 989 6.76 -31.00 -4.16
CA VAL A 989 6.14 -31.27 -5.47
C VAL A 989 5.38 -30.04 -5.97
N THR A 990 4.59 -29.37 -5.11
CA THR A 990 3.88 -28.15 -5.50
C THR A 990 4.82 -27.03 -5.93
N THR A 991 5.90 -26.79 -5.17
CA THR A 991 6.95 -25.82 -5.53
C THR A 991 7.57 -26.15 -6.89
N MET A 992 7.79 -27.45 -7.17
CA MET A 992 8.36 -27.89 -8.44
C MET A 992 7.48 -27.60 -9.65
N TYR A 993 6.16 -27.83 -9.55
CA TYR A 993 5.23 -27.49 -10.63
C TYR A 993 5.19 -25.98 -10.91
N SER A 994 5.17 -25.15 -9.86
CA SER A 994 5.19 -23.70 -10.02
C SER A 994 6.51 -23.21 -10.63
N LEU A 995 7.62 -23.82 -10.24
CA LEU A 995 8.96 -23.47 -10.72
C LEU A 995 9.15 -23.85 -12.19
N ILE A 996 8.90 -25.12 -12.52
CA ILE A 996 9.18 -25.72 -13.83
C ILE A 996 8.15 -25.28 -14.88
N VAL A 997 6.84 -25.35 -14.58
CA VAL A 997 5.75 -25.18 -15.57
C VAL A 997 4.71 -24.12 -15.21
N ASN A 998 4.90 -23.36 -14.13
CA ASN A 998 4.04 -22.24 -13.71
C ASN A 998 2.56 -22.59 -13.47
N ARG A 999 2.31 -23.75 -12.86
CA ARG A 999 0.96 -24.13 -12.46
C ARG A 999 1.00 -24.88 -11.14
N THR A 1000 -0.16 -25.06 -10.53
CA THR A 1000 -0.32 -26.04 -9.45
C THR A 1000 -0.41 -27.45 -10.04
N PRO A 1001 0.07 -28.48 -9.33
CA PRO A 1001 -0.18 -29.86 -9.70
C PRO A 1001 -1.68 -30.16 -9.63
N ASP A 1002 -2.16 -30.99 -10.56
CA ASP A 1002 -3.42 -31.70 -10.39
C ASP A 1002 -3.26 -32.85 -9.37
N GLU A 1003 -4.37 -33.39 -8.88
CA GLU A 1003 -4.37 -34.40 -7.80
C GLU A 1003 -3.60 -35.68 -8.18
N ASP A 1004 -3.74 -36.11 -9.45
CA ASP A 1004 -3.06 -37.29 -9.97
C ASP A 1004 -1.56 -37.05 -10.11
N GLY A 1005 -1.16 -35.90 -10.65
CA GLY A 1005 0.23 -35.46 -10.75
C GLY A 1005 0.89 -35.34 -9.37
N GLN A 1006 0.23 -34.68 -8.42
CA GLN A 1006 0.71 -34.57 -7.03
C GLN A 1006 0.97 -35.97 -6.44
N SER A 1007 -0.03 -36.85 -6.54
CA SER A 1007 0.04 -38.21 -6.00
C SER A 1007 1.11 -39.07 -6.67
N TYR A 1008 1.30 -38.90 -7.99
CA TYR A 1008 2.34 -39.58 -8.75
C TYR A 1008 3.74 -39.19 -8.26
N TRP A 1009 4.02 -37.88 -8.17
CA TRP A 1009 5.34 -37.40 -7.77
C TRP A 1009 5.65 -37.62 -6.30
N GLU A 1010 4.65 -37.58 -5.40
CA GLU A 1010 4.84 -37.99 -4.01
C GLU A 1010 5.20 -39.48 -3.88
N ARG A 1011 4.64 -40.35 -4.74
CA ARG A 1011 5.01 -41.77 -4.77
C ARG A 1011 6.43 -41.95 -5.25
N LYS A 1012 6.83 -41.23 -6.31
CA LYS A 1012 8.22 -41.18 -6.79
C LYS A 1012 9.18 -40.65 -5.74
N TYR A 1013 8.75 -39.66 -4.96
CA TYR A 1013 9.52 -39.12 -3.85
C TYR A 1013 9.82 -40.20 -2.80
N ASN A 1014 8.83 -41.00 -2.42
CA ASN A 1014 9.02 -42.11 -1.49
C ASN A 1014 9.88 -43.23 -2.10
N GLU A 1015 9.69 -43.55 -3.38
CA GLU A 1015 10.49 -44.56 -4.10
C GLU A 1015 11.99 -44.18 -4.12
N TYR A 1016 12.30 -42.91 -4.39
CA TYR A 1016 13.69 -42.45 -4.45
C TYR A 1016 14.31 -42.13 -3.10
N ARG A 1017 13.51 -41.92 -2.06
CA ARG A 1017 13.99 -41.76 -0.68
C ARG A 1017 14.89 -42.92 -0.26
N GLU A 1018 14.59 -44.13 -0.71
CA GLU A 1018 15.38 -45.34 -0.43
C GLU A 1018 16.67 -45.43 -1.27
N GLN A 1019 16.80 -44.61 -2.31
CA GLN A 1019 17.88 -44.66 -3.30
C GLN A 1019 18.89 -43.53 -3.16
N THR A 1020 18.67 -42.59 -2.24
CA THR A 1020 19.49 -41.36 -2.10
C THR A 1020 19.89 -41.12 -0.65
N SER A 1021 21.12 -40.67 -0.42
CA SER A 1021 21.69 -40.49 0.91
C SER A 1021 21.32 -39.15 1.58
N THR A 1022 20.91 -38.14 0.80
CA THR A 1022 20.57 -36.79 1.31
C THR A 1022 19.29 -36.26 0.68
N VAL A 1023 18.58 -35.38 1.40
CA VAL A 1023 17.36 -34.72 0.89
C VAL A 1023 17.65 -33.88 -0.35
N ALA A 1024 18.82 -33.22 -0.41
CA ALA A 1024 19.25 -32.47 -1.60
C ALA A 1024 19.38 -33.39 -2.83
N SER A 1025 20.06 -34.54 -2.70
CA SER A 1025 20.22 -35.50 -3.80
C SER A 1025 18.88 -36.08 -4.28
N LEU A 1026 17.97 -36.33 -3.33
CA LEU A 1026 16.60 -36.74 -3.67
C LEU A 1026 15.87 -35.68 -4.50
N ARG A 1027 15.86 -34.44 -3.99
CA ARG A 1027 15.13 -33.33 -4.61
C ARG A 1027 15.65 -33.07 -6.03
N ILE A 1028 16.96 -33.10 -6.23
CA ILE A 1028 17.59 -32.99 -7.56
C ILE A 1028 17.17 -34.15 -8.47
N LYS A 1029 17.14 -35.39 -7.96
CA LYS A 1029 16.73 -36.56 -8.74
C LYS A 1029 15.29 -36.45 -9.25
N ILE A 1030 14.37 -36.05 -8.38
CA ILE A 1030 12.96 -35.84 -8.73
C ILE A 1030 12.81 -34.68 -9.70
N ALA A 1031 13.47 -33.54 -9.43
CA ALA A 1031 13.43 -32.38 -10.31
C ALA A 1031 13.91 -32.70 -11.72
N ARG A 1032 14.99 -33.47 -11.87
CA ARG A 1032 15.47 -33.93 -13.19
C ARG A 1032 14.44 -34.80 -13.91
N GLU A 1033 13.76 -35.71 -13.20
CA GLU A 1033 12.73 -36.54 -13.82
C GLU A 1033 11.51 -35.70 -14.23
N MET A 1034 11.06 -34.78 -13.38
CA MET A 1034 9.98 -33.82 -13.71
C MET A 1034 10.33 -32.96 -14.92
N MET A 1035 11.57 -32.47 -15.01
CA MET A 1035 12.05 -31.72 -16.17
C MET A 1035 12.21 -32.60 -17.42
N ASN A 1036 12.30 -33.93 -17.28
CA ASN A 1036 12.35 -34.84 -18.43
C ASN A 1036 10.97 -35.12 -19.05
N GLU A 1037 9.89 -34.69 -18.40
CA GLU A 1037 8.55 -34.77 -18.93
C GLU A 1037 8.33 -33.86 -20.15
N LYS A 1038 7.37 -34.24 -20.98
CA LYS A 1038 7.06 -33.52 -22.23
C LYS A 1038 6.72 -32.05 -21.99
N GLU A 1039 6.00 -31.75 -20.90
CA GLU A 1039 5.49 -30.41 -20.61
C GLU A 1039 6.62 -29.38 -20.41
N PHE A 1040 7.68 -29.74 -19.67
CA PHE A 1040 8.82 -28.84 -19.49
C PHE A 1040 9.63 -28.71 -20.77
N LYS A 1041 9.84 -29.79 -21.53
CA LYS A 1041 10.51 -29.74 -22.82
C LYS A 1041 9.79 -28.83 -23.81
N ASP A 1042 8.46 -28.89 -23.86
CA ASP A 1042 7.63 -28.01 -24.69
C ASP A 1042 7.79 -26.54 -24.26
N LEU A 1043 7.82 -26.27 -22.94
CA LEU A 1043 8.06 -24.92 -22.41
C LEU A 1043 9.45 -24.39 -22.78
N VAL A 1044 10.51 -25.17 -22.53
CA VAL A 1044 11.89 -24.77 -22.87
C VAL A 1044 12.03 -24.51 -24.38
N THR A 1045 11.39 -25.36 -25.20
CA THR A 1045 11.38 -25.20 -26.65
C THR A 1045 10.62 -23.95 -27.09
N SER A 1046 9.48 -23.64 -26.47
CA SER A 1046 8.70 -22.44 -26.81
C SER A 1046 9.43 -21.14 -26.44
N LEU A 1047 10.27 -21.19 -25.41
CA LEU A 1047 11.17 -20.09 -25.00
C LEU A 1047 12.45 -20.00 -25.86
N GLY A 1048 12.67 -20.93 -26.80
CA GLY A 1048 13.87 -20.98 -27.65
C GLY A 1048 15.15 -21.37 -26.91
N LEU A 1049 15.04 -21.97 -25.72
CA LEU A 1049 16.16 -22.32 -24.85
C LEU A 1049 16.68 -23.74 -25.13
N ASN A 1050 17.89 -24.04 -24.64
CA ASN A 1050 18.43 -25.40 -24.64
C ASN A 1050 17.87 -26.19 -23.43
N TYR A 1051 17.50 -27.45 -23.65
CA TYR A 1051 16.94 -28.32 -22.61
C TYR A 1051 18.02 -28.94 -21.72
#